data_AF-A0A518I4R9-F1
#
_entry.id   AF-A0A518I4R9-F1
#
_cell.length_a   1.000
_cell.length_b   1.000
_cell.length_c   1.000
_cell.angle_alpha   90.00
_cell.angle_beta   90.00
_cell.angle_gamma   90.00
#
_symmetry.space_group_name_H-M   'P 1'
#
loop_
_entity.id
_entity.type
_entity.pdbx_description
1 polymer ?
#
loop_
_entity_poly.entity_id
_entity_poly.type
_entity_poly.pdbx_seq_one_letter_code
_entity_poly.pdbx_strand_id
1 'polypeptide(L)'
;MKYVLSPLRRNAILLVFLSLPLMVTAAEPASQKKTKSETEDNVVLSGVVVDEQDQPAEGVKVFVEWQYPEQDRAETKTDKQGRFTLRVSAQSVRHQAVQAVVNSPPQMAQHALPWVIKGKDPSLGKLRLQLQPAQRVELHVVDATGKPIADAKTGIMGDYRIWGTRETDSKGQVVYHVPHDVKIKYVFALSDRHGADYKAYVLPRGQSGDKITRPPALPDHSVQLKLEGAQPLRVQLKEPDGTPIAGVNVSPWYIKKPDQPQDLNLSYFYKLIQQTTDAEGNVVFGWIPRWHQTPLTIWPRDQEHVHQRGSYDPKTGEGTLTIKLEKLVPISGKITLPDGSPAKGISVSASGEGYQFDSFRKSAHTDEQGRYVIKAAPNQVYLVVVNDKKWASAPHTGFALWPDKPIENLDFQLRPATRLFGRVTVGSQNEPVKGQRIHVYQYGQDANNMQGVKLPNPENSNKWVQPITVHSTSTDENGKFELSVGDGKFDIRGPAQIAVQRTNTVQKFEIAGESEKEFNFHAVRPEKGILEGTIVAGNPPQPVPDAEVTGIYRASLAGGDMKATTDKSGKFKVERELHRTVIYARSQDKKLAGVVEIGPDDKTVTVSLRPLGTASGQLVDAKTKQPMQEREISYGVKVHLGNNNAPWRTSFGGKTTTDQEGRFEISNLVLGQKYDINLVIRPKDNPNRISWRSVETVKAEESQPIDLGVLEVKPPPKPYKPPTLEERIAKAFNVEGTPLERFAKSKRDAKITMQHLLILFGDPQSEAVKQFMTLRYQDQDVRKELYSFLVMAVDTSADKRDAAQELAKTLGKNLDGVHADFSLVITDEQGKPIANADAGSLSTDGKINKEKILALLKAHTVPTLDAQELLATALKQAKKENKRIIIQETATWCGPCRLLSRFLVKERELWERDYLWIKIDHRWTGSREMMKTMRAGAQGGIPWWAILDQDGKVLVTSNDEEGTNIGFPGEQSGHEHFRSMLEKTAIRLTPMDINTLVESLKQNE
;
A
#
# COMPACT_ATOMS: atom_id res chain seq x y z
N MET A 1 31.27 34.78 -24.69
CA MET A 1 32.55 34.74 -25.43
C MET A 1 32.23 34.49 -26.90
N LYS A 2 32.69 35.40 -27.77
CA LYS A 2 32.38 35.51 -29.21
C LYS A 2 33.21 34.53 -30.06
N TYR A 3 32.66 34.11 -31.21
CA TYR A 3 33.24 33.93 -32.58
C TYR A 3 32.13 33.20 -33.38
N VAL A 4 31.35 33.74 -34.33
CA VAL A 4 31.51 34.54 -35.58
C VAL A 4 32.39 33.86 -36.64
N LEU A 5 31.76 33.32 -37.72
CA LEU A 5 31.93 33.70 -39.14
C LEU A 5 31.22 32.73 -40.12
N SER A 6 30.01 33.10 -40.55
CA SER A 6 29.53 33.41 -41.92
C SER A 6 29.95 32.62 -43.21
N PRO A 7 29.15 32.71 -44.31
CA PRO A 7 28.91 31.70 -45.37
C PRO A 7 29.36 32.13 -46.80
N LEU A 8 29.24 31.29 -47.84
CA LEU A 8 29.25 31.64 -49.29
C LEU A 8 28.75 30.43 -50.15
N ARG A 9 27.64 30.54 -50.91
CA ARG A 9 27.48 30.85 -52.37
C ARG A 9 27.95 29.72 -53.32
N ARG A 10 27.38 29.41 -54.50
CA ARG A 10 26.17 29.73 -55.31
C ARG A 10 26.32 28.92 -56.64
N ASN A 11 25.20 28.55 -57.28
CA ASN A 11 24.97 28.39 -58.74
C ASN A 11 25.66 27.22 -59.49
N ALA A 12 24.93 26.25 -60.08
CA ALA A 12 24.03 26.25 -61.26
C ALA A 12 24.77 25.84 -62.55
N ILE A 13 24.24 24.85 -63.29
CA ILE A 13 24.14 24.81 -64.77
C ILE A 13 23.18 23.68 -65.21
N LEU A 14 22.40 24.07 -66.21
CA LEU A 14 21.30 23.43 -66.94
C LEU A 14 21.84 22.47 -68.03
N LEU A 15 21.08 21.43 -68.38
CA LEU A 15 20.95 20.99 -69.78
C LEU A 15 19.58 20.33 -70.01
N VAL A 16 18.84 20.93 -70.92
CA VAL A 16 17.50 20.61 -71.46
C VAL A 16 17.69 20.00 -72.85
N PHE A 17 16.83 19.07 -73.29
CA PHE A 17 16.22 18.98 -74.64
C PHE A 17 15.19 17.82 -74.64
N LEU A 18 13.89 18.14 -74.58
CA LEU A 18 12.82 17.94 -75.61
C LEU A 18 12.33 16.47 -75.76
N SER A 19 11.04 16.10 -75.63
CA SER A 19 9.87 16.65 -76.33
C SER A 19 8.52 15.99 -75.90
N LEU A 20 7.52 16.83 -75.54
CA LEU A 20 6.05 16.83 -75.84
C LEU A 20 5.13 15.60 -75.51
N PRO A 21 3.80 15.80 -75.37
CA PRO A 21 3.07 15.49 -74.13
C PRO A 21 1.98 14.41 -74.30
N LEU A 22 1.69 13.71 -73.21
CA LEU A 22 0.41 13.03 -73.00
C LEU A 22 -0.14 13.49 -71.65
N MET A 23 -1.15 14.37 -71.71
CA MET A 23 -2.03 14.59 -70.56
C MET A 23 -2.81 13.29 -70.31
N VAL A 24 -2.40 12.57 -69.27
CA VAL A 24 -3.30 11.69 -68.53
C VAL A 24 -3.30 12.24 -67.12
N THR A 25 -4.48 12.69 -66.68
CA THR A 25 -4.78 13.08 -65.31
C THR A 25 -4.31 11.99 -64.36
N ALA A 26 -3.25 12.26 -63.60
CA ALA A 26 -2.86 11.43 -62.48
C ALA A 26 -3.93 11.57 -61.40
N ALA A 27 -4.79 10.57 -61.30
CA ALA A 27 -5.64 10.35 -60.14
C ALA A 27 -4.74 10.26 -58.90
N GLU A 28 -5.13 10.99 -57.86
CA GLU A 28 -4.61 10.83 -56.50
C GLU A 28 -4.54 9.33 -56.15
N PRO A 29 -3.47 8.85 -55.50
CA PRO A 29 -3.48 7.50 -54.94
C PRO A 29 -4.57 7.49 -53.87
N ALA A 30 -5.65 6.76 -54.17
CA ALA A 30 -6.76 6.53 -53.27
C ALA A 30 -6.22 6.20 -51.89
N SER A 31 -6.51 7.09 -50.93
CA SER A 31 -6.43 6.81 -49.51
C SER A 31 -7.04 5.44 -49.28
N GLN A 32 -6.19 4.46 -48.97
CA GLN A 32 -6.62 3.16 -48.48
C GLN A 32 -7.39 3.44 -47.20
N LYS A 33 -8.72 3.54 -47.33
CA LYS A 33 -9.66 3.36 -46.23
C LYS A 33 -9.19 2.11 -45.48
N LYS A 34 -8.63 2.33 -44.30
CA LYS A 34 -8.40 1.28 -43.32
C LYS A 34 -9.69 0.49 -43.20
N THR A 35 -9.71 -0.71 -43.76
CA THR A 35 -10.71 -1.72 -43.44
C THR A 35 -10.46 -2.05 -41.97
N LYS A 36 -11.20 -1.37 -41.08
CA LYS A 36 -11.32 -1.73 -39.67
C LYS A 36 -11.61 -3.22 -39.61
N SER A 37 -10.78 -3.99 -38.92
CA SER A 37 -11.04 -5.40 -38.68
C SER A 37 -12.39 -5.54 -37.96
N GLU A 38 -13.37 -6.09 -38.66
CA GLU A 38 -14.69 -6.43 -38.12
C GLU A 38 -14.58 -7.58 -37.14
N THR A 39 -14.37 -7.26 -35.87
CA THR A 39 -14.96 -7.95 -34.71
C THR A 39 -15.10 -6.93 -33.57
N GLU A 40 -15.77 -5.79 -33.83
CA GLU A 40 -16.33 -4.99 -32.74
C GLU A 40 -17.64 -5.69 -32.32
N ASP A 41 -17.77 -6.09 -31.04
CA ASP A 41 -19.03 -6.54 -30.43
C ASP A 41 -20.04 -5.38 -30.51
N ASN A 42 -20.70 -5.25 -31.65
CA ASN A 42 -21.70 -4.23 -31.90
C ASN A 42 -23.00 -4.63 -31.20
N VAL A 43 -23.58 -3.68 -30.46
CA VAL A 43 -24.91 -3.79 -29.87
C VAL A 43 -25.89 -2.92 -30.64
N VAL A 44 -27.12 -3.39 -30.70
CA VAL A 44 -28.25 -2.66 -31.28
C VAL A 44 -29.01 -2.00 -30.14
N LEU A 45 -29.07 -0.67 -30.15
CA LEU A 45 -29.94 0.10 -29.28
C LEU A 45 -31.21 0.44 -30.07
N SER A 46 -32.36 -0.05 -29.64
CA SER A 46 -33.63 0.23 -30.31
C SER A 46 -34.73 0.53 -29.30
N GLY A 47 -35.71 1.33 -29.74
CA GLY A 47 -36.76 1.79 -28.86
C GLY A 47 -37.73 2.74 -29.53
N VAL A 48 -38.55 3.40 -28.71
CA VAL A 48 -39.51 4.43 -29.12
C VAL A 48 -39.25 5.75 -28.42
N VAL A 49 -39.46 6.84 -29.13
CA VAL A 49 -39.57 8.20 -28.57
C VAL A 49 -41.03 8.63 -28.61
N VAL A 50 -41.52 9.14 -27.49
CA VAL A 50 -42.88 9.65 -27.34
C VAL A 50 -42.85 11.07 -26.78
N ASP A 51 -43.91 11.83 -27.02
CA ASP A 51 -44.12 13.15 -26.44
C ASP A 51 -44.67 13.09 -25.00
N GLU A 52 -45.00 14.26 -24.43
CA GLU A 52 -45.55 14.37 -23.07
C GLU A 52 -46.93 13.70 -22.94
N GLN A 53 -47.68 13.54 -24.03
CA GLN A 53 -49.00 12.89 -24.10
C GLN A 53 -48.90 11.40 -24.48
N ASP A 54 -47.70 10.83 -24.43
CA ASP A 54 -47.40 9.44 -24.78
C ASP A 54 -47.70 9.09 -26.25
N GLN A 55 -47.76 10.10 -27.13
CA GLN A 55 -47.90 9.89 -28.57
C GLN A 55 -46.54 9.70 -29.25
N PRO A 56 -46.43 8.87 -30.31
CA PRO A 56 -45.17 8.68 -31.01
C PRO A 56 -44.65 9.97 -31.66
N ALA A 57 -43.37 10.28 -31.41
CA ALA A 57 -42.75 11.49 -31.92
C ALA A 57 -41.92 11.21 -33.20
N GLU A 58 -42.39 11.67 -34.36
CA GLU A 58 -41.72 11.48 -35.67
C GLU A 58 -40.54 12.46 -35.88
N GLY A 59 -39.48 11.99 -36.55
CA GLY A 59 -38.37 12.84 -37.00
C GLY A 59 -37.45 13.38 -35.91
N VAL A 60 -37.63 12.93 -34.66
CA VAL A 60 -36.82 13.31 -33.50
C VAL A 60 -35.41 12.78 -33.66
N LYS A 61 -34.42 13.64 -33.39
CA LYS A 61 -33.01 13.24 -33.42
C LYS A 61 -32.68 12.39 -32.20
N VAL A 62 -32.16 11.18 -32.41
CA VAL A 62 -31.69 10.28 -31.36
C VAL A 62 -30.21 10.00 -31.53
N PHE A 63 -29.41 10.14 -30.47
CA PHE A 63 -27.96 9.93 -30.56
C PHE A 63 -27.32 9.45 -29.25
N VAL A 64 -26.08 8.97 -29.36
CA VAL A 64 -25.17 8.71 -28.23
C VAL A 64 -23.92 9.54 -28.42
N GLU A 65 -23.58 10.37 -27.43
CA GLU A 65 -22.37 11.20 -27.46
C GLU A 65 -21.21 10.52 -26.75
N TRP A 66 -20.00 10.65 -27.29
CA TRP A 66 -18.80 10.02 -26.75
C TRP A 66 -18.02 10.94 -25.83
N GLN A 67 -17.42 10.36 -24.79
CA GLN A 67 -16.55 11.06 -23.86
C GLN A 67 -15.24 11.56 -24.52
N TYR A 68 -14.71 10.84 -25.50
CA TYR A 68 -13.47 11.17 -26.19
C TYR A 68 -13.74 11.87 -27.53
N PRO A 69 -13.01 12.95 -27.87
CA PRO A 69 -13.25 13.75 -29.07
C PRO A 69 -12.93 13.02 -30.39
N GLU A 70 -12.18 11.91 -30.33
CA GLU A 70 -11.69 11.17 -31.50
C GLU A 70 -12.75 10.26 -32.16
N GLN A 71 -13.99 10.24 -31.67
CA GLN A 71 -15.08 9.42 -32.20
C GLN A 71 -16.25 10.30 -32.66
N ASP A 72 -16.79 10.02 -33.86
CA ASP A 72 -18.03 10.63 -34.35
C ASP A 72 -19.24 10.03 -33.64
N ARG A 73 -20.14 10.88 -33.11
CA ARG A 73 -21.35 10.42 -32.40
C ARG A 73 -22.22 9.52 -33.28
N ALA A 74 -22.80 8.47 -32.70
CA ALA A 74 -23.81 7.67 -33.39
C ALA A 74 -25.16 8.38 -33.30
N GLU A 75 -25.81 8.61 -34.45
CA GLU A 75 -27.10 9.31 -34.51
C GLU A 75 -28.08 8.71 -35.53
N THR A 76 -29.37 8.91 -35.31
CA THR A 76 -30.47 8.51 -36.18
C THR A 76 -31.67 9.46 -35.98
N LYS A 77 -32.76 9.24 -36.72
CA LYS A 77 -34.06 9.90 -36.53
C LYS A 77 -35.16 8.88 -36.32
N THR A 78 -36.20 9.26 -35.59
CA THR A 78 -37.37 8.42 -35.39
C THR A 78 -38.27 8.34 -36.63
N ASP A 79 -38.91 7.19 -36.83
CA ASP A 79 -39.95 7.01 -37.86
C ASP A 79 -41.32 7.58 -37.42
N LYS A 80 -42.35 7.42 -38.26
CA LYS A 80 -43.75 7.83 -37.98
C LYS A 80 -44.37 7.22 -36.73
N GLN A 81 -43.81 6.10 -36.25
CA GLN A 81 -44.22 5.42 -35.03
C GLN A 81 -43.25 5.73 -33.87
N GLY A 82 -42.42 6.76 -34.00
CA GLY A 82 -41.47 7.16 -32.97
C GLY A 82 -40.29 6.20 -32.80
N ARG A 83 -40.15 5.18 -33.65
CA ARG A 83 -39.13 4.12 -33.47
C ARG A 83 -37.77 4.59 -33.93
N PHE A 84 -36.73 4.19 -33.20
CA PHE A 84 -35.34 4.41 -33.57
C PHE A 84 -34.52 3.13 -33.47
N THR A 85 -33.40 3.08 -34.18
CA THR A 85 -32.39 2.03 -34.06
C THR A 85 -31.00 2.61 -34.30
N LEU A 86 -30.06 2.28 -33.41
CA LEU A 86 -28.65 2.65 -33.47
C LEU A 86 -27.79 1.38 -33.36
N ARG A 87 -26.76 1.28 -34.20
CA ARG A 87 -25.72 0.25 -34.09
C ARG A 87 -24.45 0.89 -33.57
N VAL A 88 -23.94 0.38 -32.46
CA VAL A 88 -22.84 0.99 -31.71
C VAL A 88 -21.97 -0.08 -31.08
N SER A 89 -20.68 0.19 -30.91
CA SER A 89 -19.78 -0.71 -30.19
C SER A 89 -20.16 -0.78 -28.71
N ALA A 90 -20.31 -2.01 -28.17
CA ALA A 90 -20.63 -2.25 -26.77
C ALA A 90 -19.60 -1.65 -25.80
N GLN A 91 -18.36 -1.47 -26.24
CA GLN A 91 -17.31 -0.82 -25.46
C GLN A 91 -17.48 0.70 -25.43
N SER A 92 -17.83 1.31 -26.56
CA SER A 92 -17.96 2.77 -26.68
C SER A 92 -19.18 3.33 -25.94
N VAL A 93 -20.27 2.57 -25.81
CA VAL A 93 -21.51 3.03 -25.16
C VAL A 93 -21.58 2.82 -23.65
N ARG A 94 -20.55 2.23 -23.03
CA ARG A 94 -20.50 2.09 -21.57
C ARG A 94 -20.52 3.48 -20.92
N HIS A 95 -21.32 3.64 -19.87
CA HIS A 95 -21.55 4.93 -19.18
C HIS A 95 -22.15 6.06 -20.02
N GLN A 96 -22.60 5.80 -21.25
CA GLN A 96 -23.23 6.83 -22.07
C GLN A 96 -24.75 6.86 -21.85
N ALA A 97 -25.43 7.78 -22.53
CA ALA A 97 -26.89 7.78 -22.63
C ALA A 97 -27.31 7.81 -24.09
N VAL A 98 -28.42 7.15 -24.37
CA VAL A 98 -29.21 7.46 -25.56
C VAL A 98 -29.99 8.73 -25.25
N GLN A 99 -29.89 9.73 -26.12
CA GLN A 99 -30.54 11.02 -25.98
C GLN A 99 -31.48 11.26 -27.15
N ALA A 100 -32.66 11.81 -26.88
CA ALA A 100 -33.57 12.33 -27.89
C ALA A 100 -33.73 13.84 -27.72
N VAL A 101 -33.67 14.60 -28.81
CA VAL A 101 -33.68 16.07 -28.76
C VAL A 101 -34.57 16.67 -29.85
N VAL A 102 -35.38 17.65 -29.44
CA VAL A 102 -36.14 18.57 -30.29
C VAL A 102 -35.68 19.99 -29.95
N ASN A 103 -35.41 20.82 -30.96
CA ASN A 103 -34.79 22.14 -30.75
C ASN A 103 -35.79 23.29 -30.64
N SER A 104 -37.05 23.11 -31.04
CA SER A 104 -38.03 24.20 -31.11
C SER A 104 -39.46 23.65 -30.92
N PRO A 105 -40.03 23.77 -29.69
CA PRO A 105 -39.37 24.19 -28.45
C PRO A 105 -38.29 23.18 -27.99
N PRO A 106 -37.31 23.59 -27.16
CA PRO A 106 -36.31 22.68 -26.60
C PRO A 106 -36.96 21.60 -25.71
N GLN A 107 -37.03 20.37 -26.23
CA GLN A 107 -37.46 19.19 -25.48
C GLN A 107 -36.39 18.11 -25.58
N MET A 108 -36.18 17.40 -24.47
CA MET A 108 -35.15 16.36 -24.39
C MET A 108 -35.63 15.16 -23.60
N ALA A 109 -35.04 14.01 -23.88
CA ALA A 109 -35.17 12.78 -23.12
C ALA A 109 -33.83 12.05 -23.08
N GLN A 110 -33.58 11.26 -22.03
CA GLN A 110 -32.39 10.42 -21.95
C GLN A 110 -32.67 9.04 -21.36
N HIS A 111 -31.83 8.08 -21.70
CA HIS A 111 -31.79 6.77 -21.05
C HIS A 111 -30.33 6.39 -20.78
N ALA A 112 -29.98 6.26 -19.50
CA ALA A 112 -28.64 5.89 -19.09
C ALA A 112 -28.37 4.41 -19.41
N LEU A 113 -27.21 4.14 -20.01
CA LEU A 113 -26.80 2.78 -20.33
C LEU A 113 -25.99 2.16 -19.17
N PRO A 114 -26.09 0.84 -18.95
CA PRO A 114 -25.46 0.17 -17.82
C PRO A 114 -23.93 0.15 -17.94
N TRP A 115 -23.26 -0.03 -16.79
CA TRP A 115 -21.80 -0.12 -16.69
C TRP A 115 -21.22 -1.30 -17.47
N VAL A 116 -21.94 -2.42 -17.45
CA VAL A 116 -21.59 -3.66 -18.15
C VAL A 116 -22.70 -3.94 -19.14
N ILE A 117 -22.37 -3.84 -20.42
CA ILE A 117 -23.26 -4.23 -21.51
C ILE A 117 -22.84 -5.63 -21.93
N LYS A 118 -23.72 -6.62 -21.72
CA LYS A 118 -23.57 -7.97 -22.26
C LYS A 118 -24.16 -7.95 -23.68
N GLY A 119 -23.47 -8.50 -24.67
CA GLY A 119 -23.83 -8.42 -26.11
C GLY A 119 -25.20 -8.97 -26.53
N LYS A 120 -26.05 -9.43 -25.60
CA LYS A 120 -27.43 -9.89 -25.82
C LYS A 120 -28.43 -9.36 -24.78
N ASP A 121 -28.18 -8.19 -24.18
CA ASP A 121 -29.12 -7.62 -23.21
C ASP A 121 -30.44 -7.21 -23.92
N PRO A 122 -31.56 -7.92 -23.67
CA PRO A 122 -32.82 -7.65 -24.36
C PRO A 122 -33.44 -6.31 -23.95
N SER A 123 -33.03 -5.71 -22.83
CA SER A 123 -33.51 -4.39 -22.40
C SER A 123 -33.06 -3.27 -23.35
N LEU A 124 -31.89 -3.43 -23.99
CA LEU A 124 -31.34 -2.47 -24.94
C LEU A 124 -32.11 -2.41 -26.27
N GLY A 125 -32.95 -3.42 -26.54
CA GLY A 125 -33.83 -3.46 -27.70
C GLY A 125 -35.23 -2.87 -27.48
N LYS A 126 -35.55 -2.46 -26.24
CA LYS A 126 -36.88 -1.99 -25.81
C LYS A 126 -36.81 -0.67 -25.04
N LEU A 127 -35.96 0.25 -25.49
CA LEU A 127 -35.80 1.55 -24.85
C LEU A 127 -37.05 2.41 -25.05
N ARG A 128 -37.41 3.20 -24.05
CA ARG A 128 -38.45 4.22 -24.16
C ARG A 128 -37.90 5.55 -23.68
N LEU A 129 -38.02 6.58 -24.52
CA LEU A 129 -37.58 7.94 -24.29
C LEU A 129 -38.80 8.86 -24.35
N GLN A 130 -39.14 9.53 -23.26
CA GLN A 130 -40.26 10.48 -23.24
C GLN A 130 -39.73 11.90 -23.22
N LEU A 131 -40.07 12.66 -24.26
CA LEU A 131 -39.68 14.06 -24.38
C LEU A 131 -40.34 14.88 -23.27
N GLN A 132 -39.54 15.70 -22.61
CA GLN A 132 -39.97 16.69 -21.63
C GLN A 132 -39.31 18.04 -21.93
N PRO A 133 -39.83 19.16 -21.41
CA PRO A 133 -39.20 20.46 -21.58
C PRO A 133 -37.79 20.41 -21.00
N ALA A 134 -36.81 20.87 -21.78
CA ALA A 134 -35.42 20.82 -21.34
C ALA A 134 -35.17 21.82 -20.20
N GLN A 135 -34.43 21.39 -19.17
CA GLN A 135 -33.94 22.27 -18.13
C GLN A 135 -32.96 23.28 -18.74
N ARG A 136 -33.28 24.57 -18.61
CA ARG A 136 -32.44 25.69 -19.03
C ARG A 136 -31.39 25.98 -17.96
N VAL A 137 -30.11 25.97 -18.34
CA VAL A 137 -29.00 26.36 -17.46
C VAL A 137 -28.21 27.49 -18.13
N GLU A 138 -28.16 28.63 -17.48
CA GLU A 138 -27.46 29.82 -17.98
C GLU A 138 -26.19 30.06 -17.17
N LEU A 139 -25.07 30.28 -17.86
CA LEU A 139 -23.79 30.64 -17.25
C LEU A 139 -23.41 32.05 -17.69
N HIS A 140 -22.84 32.82 -16.75
CA HIS A 140 -22.27 34.14 -17.00
C HIS A 140 -20.82 34.16 -16.53
N VAL A 141 -19.88 34.31 -17.46
CA VAL A 141 -18.44 34.25 -17.20
C VAL A 141 -17.87 35.66 -17.17
N VAL A 142 -17.20 36.00 -16.07
CA VAL A 142 -16.60 37.31 -15.83
C VAL A 142 -15.16 37.19 -15.36
N ASP A 143 -14.37 38.24 -15.55
CA ASP A 143 -13.01 38.35 -15.02
C ASP A 143 -12.98 38.72 -13.52
N ALA A 144 -11.77 38.86 -12.97
CA ALA A 144 -11.56 39.23 -11.58
C ALA A 144 -12.22 40.57 -11.17
N THR A 145 -12.41 41.49 -12.12
CA THR A 145 -13.03 42.81 -11.93
C THR A 145 -14.55 42.81 -12.14
N GLY A 146 -15.11 41.69 -12.61
CA GLY A 146 -16.53 41.55 -12.93
C GLY A 146 -16.88 41.89 -14.38
N LYS A 147 -15.89 42.13 -15.25
CA LYS A 147 -16.13 42.39 -16.67
C LYS A 147 -16.45 41.07 -17.41
N PRO A 148 -17.45 41.04 -18.31
CA PRO A 148 -17.75 39.84 -19.08
C PRO A 148 -16.60 39.37 -19.96
N ILE A 149 -16.43 38.05 -20.06
CA ILE A 149 -15.42 37.41 -20.93
C ILE A 149 -16.14 36.73 -22.10
N ALA A 150 -15.92 37.24 -23.30
CA ALA A 150 -16.34 36.59 -24.55
C ALA A 150 -15.45 35.39 -24.86
N ASP A 151 -15.97 34.43 -25.62
CA ASP A 151 -15.26 33.25 -26.11
C ASP A 151 -14.65 32.36 -25.00
N ALA A 152 -15.14 32.51 -23.76
CA ALA A 152 -14.76 31.63 -22.67
C ALA A 152 -15.33 30.23 -22.91
N LYS A 153 -14.49 29.21 -22.85
CA LYS A 153 -14.91 27.83 -23.05
C LYS A 153 -15.61 27.32 -21.81
N THR A 154 -16.82 26.80 -21.97
CA THR A 154 -17.67 26.35 -20.86
C THR A 154 -18.15 24.92 -21.07
N GLY A 155 -18.54 24.26 -19.97
CA GLY A 155 -19.18 22.95 -20.01
C GLY A 155 -19.98 22.64 -18.76
N ILE A 156 -20.94 21.74 -18.91
CA ILE A 156 -21.81 21.27 -17.83
C ILE A 156 -21.68 19.76 -17.70
N MET A 157 -21.54 19.27 -16.47
CA MET A 157 -21.48 17.85 -16.16
C MET A 157 -22.62 17.44 -15.23
N GLY A 158 -23.30 16.36 -15.58
CA GLY A 158 -24.36 15.72 -14.78
C GLY A 158 -24.30 14.21 -14.99
N ASP A 159 -24.60 13.42 -13.95
CA ASP A 159 -24.54 11.95 -14.03
C ASP A 159 -23.24 11.37 -14.63
N TYR A 160 -22.10 11.97 -14.26
CA TYR A 160 -20.76 11.59 -14.72
C TYR A 160 -20.51 11.71 -16.24
N ARG A 161 -21.29 12.55 -16.93
CA ARG A 161 -21.10 12.87 -18.36
C ARG A 161 -21.26 14.37 -18.63
N ILE A 162 -20.74 14.81 -19.77
CA ILE A 162 -20.89 16.20 -20.23
C ILE A 162 -22.16 16.36 -21.05
N TRP A 163 -22.91 17.43 -20.77
CA TRP A 163 -24.18 17.77 -21.42
C TRP A 163 -24.04 18.98 -22.36
N GLY A 164 -22.87 19.09 -22.99
CA GLY A 164 -22.52 20.15 -23.94
C GLY A 164 -21.27 20.93 -23.54
N THR A 165 -20.64 21.49 -24.57
CA THR A 165 -19.54 22.44 -24.48
C THR A 165 -19.81 23.60 -25.42
N ARG A 166 -19.67 24.83 -24.95
CA ARG A 166 -19.96 26.05 -25.72
C ARG A 166 -19.04 27.19 -25.30
N GLU A 167 -18.93 28.18 -26.16
CA GLU A 167 -18.25 29.44 -25.88
C GLU A 167 -19.27 30.51 -25.48
N THR A 168 -18.85 31.45 -24.63
CA THR A 168 -19.68 32.59 -24.23
C THR A 168 -19.78 33.62 -25.34
N ASP A 169 -20.92 34.32 -25.41
CA ASP A 169 -21.10 35.45 -26.31
C ASP A 169 -20.33 36.72 -25.84
N SER A 170 -20.49 37.83 -26.56
CA SER A 170 -19.84 39.11 -26.22
C SER A 170 -20.25 39.68 -24.85
N LYS A 171 -21.36 39.20 -24.26
CA LYS A 171 -21.82 39.55 -22.91
C LYS A 171 -21.36 38.54 -21.86
N GLY A 172 -20.48 37.60 -22.22
CA GLY A 172 -20.01 36.55 -21.33
C GLY A 172 -21.08 35.51 -21.00
N GLN A 173 -22.16 35.42 -21.77
CA GLN A 173 -23.30 34.57 -21.48
C GLN A 173 -23.35 33.33 -22.37
N VAL A 174 -23.87 32.23 -21.82
CA VAL A 174 -24.12 31.00 -22.58
C VAL A 174 -25.28 30.22 -21.96
N VAL A 175 -26.11 29.63 -22.81
CA VAL A 175 -27.28 28.84 -22.39
C VAL A 175 -27.14 27.39 -22.85
N TYR A 176 -27.41 26.49 -21.90
CA TYR A 176 -27.50 25.05 -22.09
C TYR A 176 -28.94 24.56 -21.89
N HIS A 177 -29.30 23.52 -22.63
CA HIS A 177 -30.53 22.77 -22.46
C HIS A 177 -30.15 21.33 -22.12
N VAL A 178 -30.66 20.83 -21.00
CA VAL A 178 -30.32 19.51 -20.46
C VAL A 178 -31.63 18.78 -20.11
N PRO A 179 -31.72 17.44 -20.21
CA PRO A 179 -32.91 16.73 -19.76
C PRO A 179 -33.24 17.03 -18.28
N HIS A 180 -34.53 17.16 -17.96
CA HIS A 180 -35.00 17.60 -16.64
C HIS A 180 -34.69 16.59 -15.51
N ASP A 181 -34.48 15.32 -15.84
CA ASP A 181 -34.14 14.25 -14.91
C ASP A 181 -32.63 14.18 -14.58
N VAL A 182 -31.80 14.96 -15.27
CA VAL A 182 -30.35 14.97 -15.07
C VAL A 182 -29.97 15.87 -13.90
N LYS A 183 -29.25 15.28 -12.95
CA LYS A 183 -28.69 16.04 -11.82
C LYS A 183 -27.38 16.68 -12.23
N ILE A 184 -27.38 17.99 -12.45
CA ILE A 184 -26.17 18.77 -12.69
C ILE A 184 -25.26 18.67 -11.45
N LYS A 185 -24.03 18.24 -11.68
CA LYS A 185 -23.00 18.08 -10.63
C LYS A 185 -21.97 19.18 -10.68
N TYR A 186 -21.59 19.64 -11.87
CA TYR A 186 -20.60 20.69 -12.05
C TYR A 186 -20.94 21.58 -13.23
N VAL A 187 -20.63 22.86 -13.10
CA VAL A 187 -20.49 23.81 -14.21
C VAL A 187 -19.08 24.37 -14.19
N PHE A 188 -18.50 24.58 -15.36
CA PHE A 188 -17.08 24.89 -15.51
C PHE A 188 -16.87 25.89 -16.65
N ALA A 189 -15.94 26.82 -16.45
CA ALA A 189 -15.48 27.76 -17.47
C ALA A 189 -13.96 27.92 -17.41
N LEU A 190 -13.34 28.12 -18.57
CA LEU A 190 -11.93 28.47 -18.71
C LEU A 190 -11.73 29.50 -19.82
N SER A 191 -10.69 30.31 -19.66
CA SER A 191 -10.15 31.18 -20.69
C SER A 191 -8.66 31.35 -20.45
N ASP A 192 -7.88 31.32 -21.53
CA ASP A 192 -6.47 31.66 -21.44
C ASP A 192 -6.29 33.07 -20.89
N ARG A 193 -5.21 33.26 -20.09
CA ARG A 193 -4.88 34.48 -19.33
C ARG A 193 -5.82 34.81 -18.16
N HIS A 194 -7.11 34.55 -18.30
CA HIS A 194 -8.10 34.84 -17.25
C HIS A 194 -8.21 33.74 -16.19
N GLY A 195 -7.90 32.48 -16.53
CA GLY A 195 -7.92 31.37 -15.59
C GLY A 195 -9.07 30.39 -15.83
N ALA A 196 -9.50 29.73 -14.77
CA ALA A 196 -10.68 28.85 -14.78
C ALA A 196 -11.46 28.96 -13.47
N ASP A 197 -12.74 28.61 -13.52
CA ASP A 197 -13.63 28.55 -12.37
C ASP A 197 -14.67 27.42 -12.52
N TYR A 198 -15.14 26.89 -11.40
CA TYR A 198 -16.21 25.91 -11.37
C TYR A 198 -17.08 26.02 -10.13
N LYS A 199 -18.32 25.53 -10.24
CA LYS A 199 -19.22 25.30 -9.10
C LYS A 199 -19.60 23.84 -9.03
N ALA A 200 -19.54 23.28 -7.83
CA ALA A 200 -19.91 21.89 -7.56
C ALA A 200 -21.25 21.82 -6.80
N TYR A 201 -22.20 21.07 -7.37
CA TYR A 201 -23.54 20.80 -6.84
C TYR A 201 -23.63 19.36 -6.34
N VAL A 202 -22.61 18.95 -5.59
CA VAL A 202 -22.47 17.61 -5.02
C VAL A 202 -22.00 17.71 -3.58
N LEU A 203 -22.31 16.68 -2.79
CA LEU A 203 -21.73 16.53 -1.46
C LEU A 203 -20.26 16.12 -1.57
N PRO A 204 -19.42 16.45 -0.58
CA PRO A 204 -18.09 15.90 -0.48
C PRO A 204 -18.11 14.36 -0.58
N ARG A 205 -17.10 13.77 -1.22
CA ARG A 205 -17.06 12.31 -1.50
C ARG A 205 -17.31 11.42 -0.25
N GLY A 206 -16.78 11.82 0.91
CA GLY A 206 -16.97 11.10 2.19
C GLY A 206 -18.36 11.26 2.83
N GLN A 207 -19.17 12.22 2.36
CA GLN A 207 -20.53 12.47 2.83
C GLN A 207 -21.59 11.78 1.94
N SER A 208 -21.18 10.94 0.98
CA SER A 208 -22.11 10.23 0.10
C SER A 208 -23.06 9.25 0.82
N GLY A 209 -22.71 8.81 2.03
CA GLY A 209 -23.57 7.98 2.87
C GLY A 209 -24.63 8.78 3.65
N ASP A 210 -24.51 10.10 3.73
CA ASP A 210 -25.45 10.96 4.45
C ASP A 210 -26.83 10.95 3.77
N LYS A 211 -27.88 10.65 4.54
CA LYS A 211 -29.24 10.53 4.05
C LYS A 211 -30.07 11.79 4.29
N ILE A 212 -29.59 12.71 5.11
CA ILE A 212 -30.30 13.95 5.48
C ILE A 212 -29.79 15.10 4.63
N THR A 213 -28.47 15.35 4.62
CA THR A 213 -27.91 16.49 3.91
C THR A 213 -28.18 16.39 2.41
N ARG A 214 -28.65 17.48 1.82
CA ARG A 214 -28.88 17.60 0.38
C ARG A 214 -27.71 18.35 -0.25
N PRO A 215 -27.26 17.96 -1.46
CA PRO A 215 -26.26 18.75 -2.17
C PRO A 215 -26.79 20.16 -2.46
N PRO A 216 -25.89 21.14 -2.69
CA PRO A 216 -26.30 22.47 -3.14
C PRO A 216 -27.21 22.37 -4.36
N ALA A 217 -28.33 23.10 -4.34
CA ALA A 217 -29.23 23.16 -5.50
C ALA A 217 -28.62 24.06 -6.59
N LEU A 218 -28.86 23.70 -7.85
CA LEU A 218 -28.62 24.61 -8.96
C LEU A 218 -29.61 25.79 -8.86
N PRO A 219 -29.15 27.05 -8.95
CA PRO A 219 -30.06 28.18 -8.92
C PRO A 219 -30.97 28.22 -10.16
N ASP A 220 -32.11 28.88 -10.02
CA ASP A 220 -33.09 29.17 -11.09
C ASP A 220 -32.71 30.38 -11.98
N HIS A 221 -31.59 31.02 -11.67
CA HIS A 221 -31.02 32.17 -12.38
C HIS A 221 -29.60 31.85 -12.90
N SER A 222 -29.03 32.77 -13.66
CA SER A 222 -27.69 32.62 -14.24
C SER A 222 -26.62 32.32 -13.18
N VAL A 223 -25.84 31.25 -13.40
CA VAL A 223 -24.69 30.91 -12.56
C VAL A 223 -23.49 31.75 -12.99
N GLN A 224 -23.01 32.61 -12.10
CA GLN A 224 -21.78 33.37 -12.37
C GLN A 224 -20.52 32.52 -12.09
N LEU A 225 -19.60 32.52 -13.05
CA LEU A 225 -18.26 31.93 -12.94
C LEU A 225 -17.23 33.04 -13.07
N LYS A 226 -16.36 33.19 -12.07
CA LYS A 226 -15.41 34.30 -11.96
C LYS A 226 -13.99 33.80 -12.17
N LEU A 227 -13.36 34.20 -13.27
CA LEU A 227 -12.00 33.79 -13.62
C LEU A 227 -10.97 34.72 -12.96
N GLU A 228 -10.35 34.23 -11.87
CA GLU A 228 -9.49 35.02 -10.96
C GLU A 228 -7.99 34.95 -11.30
N GLY A 229 -7.67 34.99 -12.59
CA GLY A 229 -6.31 35.00 -13.13
C GLY A 229 -5.73 33.61 -13.38
N ALA A 230 -4.84 33.54 -14.38
CA ALA A 230 -4.10 32.34 -14.73
C ALA A 230 -2.63 32.35 -14.24
N GLN A 231 -2.09 31.15 -14.06
CA GLN A 231 -0.68 30.81 -13.91
C GLN A 231 -0.35 29.78 -15.00
N PRO A 232 0.04 30.20 -16.21
CA PRO A 232 0.25 29.29 -17.33
C PRO A 232 1.25 28.17 -17.04
N LEU A 233 0.98 26.99 -17.59
CA LEU A 233 1.89 25.84 -17.51
C LEU A 233 2.31 25.40 -18.91
N ARG A 234 3.61 25.46 -19.18
CA ARG A 234 4.23 24.83 -20.35
C ARG A 234 4.67 23.42 -20.00
N VAL A 235 4.20 22.44 -20.75
CA VAL A 235 4.63 21.04 -20.62
C VAL A 235 5.42 20.65 -21.86
N GLN A 236 6.58 20.03 -21.68
CA GLN A 236 7.38 19.47 -22.76
C GLN A 236 7.48 17.94 -22.60
N LEU A 237 7.16 17.21 -23.66
CA LEU A 237 7.35 15.76 -23.75
C LEU A 237 8.61 15.45 -24.55
N LYS A 238 9.43 14.54 -24.02
CA LYS A 238 10.63 14.06 -24.69
C LYS A 238 10.93 12.60 -24.39
N GLU A 239 11.67 11.95 -25.27
CA GLU A 239 12.30 10.65 -25.02
C GLU A 239 13.48 10.80 -24.03
N PRO A 240 13.99 9.70 -23.43
CA PRO A 240 15.10 9.77 -22.49
C PRO A 240 16.37 10.42 -23.03
N ASP A 241 16.62 10.26 -24.34
CA ASP A 241 17.75 10.84 -25.09
C ASP A 241 17.60 12.36 -25.35
N GLY A 242 16.42 12.93 -25.09
CA GLY A 242 16.11 14.33 -25.28
C GLY A 242 15.28 14.64 -26.54
N THR A 243 14.99 13.65 -27.39
CA THR A 243 14.19 13.82 -28.61
C THR A 243 12.77 14.29 -28.28
N PRO A 244 12.26 15.39 -28.87
CA PRO A 244 10.90 15.85 -28.62
C PRO A 244 9.82 14.89 -29.13
N ILE A 245 8.70 14.78 -28.41
CA ILE A 245 7.57 13.93 -28.79
C ILE A 245 6.37 14.78 -29.24
N ALA A 246 6.17 14.88 -30.55
CA ALA A 246 5.11 15.66 -31.18
C ALA A 246 3.79 14.88 -31.36
N GLY A 247 2.66 15.58 -31.49
CA GLY A 247 1.37 14.96 -31.83
C GLY A 247 0.68 14.20 -30.68
N VAL A 248 1.15 14.35 -29.44
CA VAL A 248 0.63 13.63 -28.28
C VAL A 248 -0.43 14.45 -27.57
N ASN A 249 -1.54 13.80 -27.22
CA ASN A 249 -2.63 14.43 -26.47
C ASN A 249 -2.27 14.54 -24.98
N VAL A 250 -2.31 15.75 -24.43
CA VAL A 250 -1.95 16.07 -23.05
C VAL A 250 -3.11 16.73 -22.34
N SER A 251 -3.34 16.37 -21.08
CA SER A 251 -4.44 16.89 -20.28
C SER A 251 -4.12 16.99 -18.79
N PRO A 252 -4.48 18.08 -18.10
CA PRO A 252 -4.51 18.11 -16.64
C PRO A 252 -5.64 17.25 -16.08
N TRP A 253 -5.46 16.69 -14.87
CA TRP A 253 -6.40 15.72 -14.31
C TRP A 253 -7.44 16.29 -13.35
N TYR A 254 -7.00 16.88 -12.24
CA TYR A 254 -7.89 17.43 -11.20
C TYR A 254 -7.50 18.85 -10.86
N ILE A 255 -8.51 19.70 -10.65
CA ILE A 255 -8.32 21.01 -10.03
C ILE A 255 -9.14 21.09 -8.74
N LYS A 256 -8.51 21.60 -7.70
CA LYS A 256 -9.08 21.75 -6.36
C LYS A 256 -9.22 23.21 -6.01
N LYS A 257 -10.46 23.68 -5.87
CA LYS A 257 -10.78 25.04 -5.44
C LYS A 257 -11.19 24.99 -3.96
N PRO A 258 -10.55 25.76 -3.06
CA PRO A 258 -10.74 25.62 -1.61
C PRO A 258 -12.18 25.82 -1.11
N ASP A 259 -12.99 26.62 -1.80
CA ASP A 259 -14.37 26.96 -1.44
C ASP A 259 -15.41 26.00 -2.05
N GLN A 260 -14.98 24.99 -2.82
CA GLN A 260 -15.87 24.02 -3.44
C GLN A 260 -15.90 22.70 -2.66
N PRO A 261 -17.07 22.03 -2.53
CA PRO A 261 -17.22 20.81 -1.73
C PRO A 261 -16.46 19.60 -2.29
N GLN A 262 -16.08 19.62 -3.57
CA GLN A 262 -15.39 18.51 -4.23
C GLN A 262 -14.53 18.99 -5.39
N ASP A 263 -13.36 18.35 -5.56
CA ASP A 263 -12.45 18.55 -6.69
C ASP A 263 -13.15 18.30 -8.04
N LEU A 264 -12.78 19.07 -9.07
CA LEU A 264 -13.28 18.89 -10.42
C LEU A 264 -12.39 17.89 -11.17
N ASN A 265 -12.96 16.77 -11.62
CA ASN A 265 -12.29 15.82 -12.49
C ASN A 265 -12.36 16.29 -13.95
N LEU A 266 -11.24 16.74 -14.50
CA LEU A 266 -11.14 17.23 -15.87
C LEU A 266 -11.11 16.10 -16.91
N SER A 267 -11.00 14.82 -16.52
CA SER A 267 -11.09 13.69 -17.44
C SER A 267 -12.46 13.52 -18.08
N TYR A 268 -13.48 14.23 -17.57
CA TYR A 268 -14.77 14.31 -18.25
C TYR A 268 -14.76 15.39 -19.34
N PHE A 269 -13.90 16.42 -19.20
CA PHE A 269 -13.85 17.63 -20.03
C PHE A 269 -12.75 17.63 -21.10
N TYR A 270 -12.35 16.46 -21.62
CA TYR A 270 -11.28 16.36 -22.63
C TYR A 270 -11.52 17.27 -23.84
N LYS A 271 -12.76 17.40 -24.32
CA LYS A 271 -13.11 18.31 -25.43
C LYS A 271 -12.73 19.77 -25.18
N LEU A 272 -12.65 20.20 -23.91
CA LEU A 272 -12.32 21.58 -23.53
C LEU A 272 -10.83 21.79 -23.21
N ILE A 273 -10.23 20.81 -22.52
CA ILE A 273 -8.95 20.98 -21.84
C ILE A 273 -7.79 20.25 -22.49
N GLN A 274 -8.05 19.27 -23.36
CA GLN A 274 -6.97 18.55 -24.03
C GLN A 274 -6.30 19.44 -25.06
N GLN A 275 -4.99 19.34 -25.13
CA GLN A 275 -4.18 19.96 -26.16
C GLN A 275 -3.18 18.93 -26.72
N THR A 276 -2.68 19.17 -27.92
CA THR A 276 -1.75 18.27 -28.61
C THR A 276 -0.37 18.92 -28.66
N THR A 277 0.69 18.15 -28.45
CA THR A 277 2.06 18.68 -28.51
C THR A 277 2.46 19.13 -29.92
N ASP A 278 3.18 20.25 -29.99
CA ASP A 278 3.80 20.75 -31.22
C ASP A 278 5.03 19.91 -31.64
N ALA A 279 5.71 20.32 -32.73
CA ALA A 279 6.88 19.63 -33.27
C ALA A 279 8.04 19.54 -32.27
N GLU A 280 8.15 20.51 -31.35
CA GLU A 280 9.13 20.59 -30.28
C GLU A 280 8.65 19.91 -28.98
N GLY A 281 7.55 19.16 -29.06
CA GLY A 281 6.97 18.39 -27.96
C GLY A 281 6.30 19.25 -26.88
N ASN A 282 5.98 20.52 -27.17
CA ASN A 282 5.42 21.45 -26.20
C ASN A 282 3.91 21.56 -26.29
N VAL A 283 3.31 21.86 -25.14
CA VAL A 283 1.91 22.25 -25.01
C VAL A 283 1.79 23.30 -23.92
N VAL A 284 0.88 24.27 -24.07
CA VAL A 284 0.74 25.41 -23.14
C VAL A 284 -0.70 25.51 -22.64
N PHE A 285 -0.89 25.21 -21.36
CA PHE A 285 -2.15 25.45 -20.67
C PHE A 285 -2.17 26.88 -20.14
N GLY A 286 -2.68 27.82 -20.94
CA GLY A 286 -2.73 29.25 -20.63
C GLY A 286 -3.76 29.65 -19.57
N TRP A 287 -4.59 28.72 -19.11
CA TRP A 287 -5.76 28.97 -18.26
C TRP A 287 -5.63 28.41 -16.83
N ILE A 288 -4.55 27.69 -16.48
CA ILE A 288 -4.44 27.06 -15.15
C ILE A 288 -4.67 28.13 -14.06
N PRO A 289 -5.64 27.97 -13.16
CA PRO A 289 -6.08 29.06 -12.29
C PRO A 289 -5.09 29.32 -11.14
N ARG A 290 -4.85 30.59 -10.80
CA ARG A 290 -3.95 30.99 -9.70
C ARG A 290 -4.36 30.44 -8.33
N TRP A 291 -5.65 30.23 -8.10
CA TRP A 291 -6.13 29.67 -6.83
C TRP A 291 -5.77 28.19 -6.66
N HIS A 292 -5.32 27.50 -7.72
CA HIS A 292 -4.90 26.11 -7.62
C HIS A 292 -3.47 26.00 -7.09
N GLN A 293 -3.35 25.52 -5.86
CA GLN A 293 -2.10 25.54 -5.08
C GLN A 293 -1.63 24.14 -4.66
N THR A 294 -2.18 23.08 -5.25
CA THR A 294 -1.81 21.67 -4.98
C THR A 294 -1.11 21.06 -6.19
N PRO A 295 -0.30 19.99 -6.02
CA PRO A 295 0.32 19.32 -7.16
C PRO A 295 -0.70 18.93 -8.25
N LEU A 296 -0.46 19.42 -9.45
CA LEU A 296 -1.29 19.19 -10.63
C LEU A 296 -0.72 18.00 -11.42
N THR A 297 -1.53 16.96 -11.58
CA THR A 297 -1.18 15.81 -12.42
C THR A 297 -1.47 16.11 -13.89
N ILE A 298 -0.49 15.84 -14.75
CA ILE A 298 -0.57 15.97 -16.20
C ILE A 298 -0.47 14.59 -16.85
N TRP A 299 -1.43 14.25 -17.70
CA TRP A 299 -1.50 12.97 -18.41
C TRP A 299 -1.21 13.15 -19.89
N PRO A 300 -0.07 12.63 -20.40
CA PRO A 300 0.13 12.36 -21.81
C PRO A 300 -0.59 11.06 -22.21
N ARG A 301 -1.17 11.07 -23.41
CA ARG A 301 -1.85 9.92 -24.02
C ARG A 301 -1.30 9.70 -25.41
N ASP A 302 -0.51 8.64 -25.51
CA ASP A 302 0.12 8.22 -26.75
C ASP A 302 0.03 6.69 -26.90
N GLN A 303 0.09 6.21 -28.14
CA GLN A 303 0.02 4.77 -28.45
C GLN A 303 1.39 4.10 -28.55
N GLU A 304 2.47 4.89 -28.71
CA GLU A 304 3.84 4.41 -28.94
C GLU A 304 4.74 4.56 -27.72
N HIS A 305 4.36 5.41 -26.76
CA HIS A 305 5.11 5.67 -25.53
C HIS A 305 4.41 5.19 -24.26
N VAL A 306 5.16 5.06 -23.17
CA VAL A 306 4.65 4.67 -21.86
C VAL A 306 3.57 5.62 -21.35
N HIS A 307 2.51 5.06 -20.76
CA HIS A 307 1.49 5.85 -20.08
C HIS A 307 1.96 6.24 -18.69
N GLN A 308 2.65 7.37 -18.59
CA GLN A 308 3.25 7.86 -17.35
C GLN A 308 2.85 9.30 -17.07
N ARG A 309 2.44 9.59 -15.84
CA ARG A 309 2.04 10.95 -15.43
C ARG A 309 3.24 11.86 -15.20
N GLY A 310 3.03 13.16 -15.44
CA GLY A 310 3.83 14.23 -14.86
C GLY A 310 3.13 14.84 -13.63
N SER A 311 3.90 15.41 -12.71
CA SER A 311 3.39 16.15 -11.56
C SER A 311 4.06 17.52 -11.50
N TYR A 312 3.26 18.58 -11.51
CA TYR A 312 3.72 19.96 -11.40
C TYR A 312 3.24 20.56 -10.08
N ASP A 313 4.15 21.11 -9.26
CA ASP A 313 3.77 21.84 -8.05
C ASP A 313 3.65 23.35 -8.37
N PRO A 314 2.45 23.94 -8.38
CA PRO A 314 2.25 25.35 -8.69
C PRO A 314 2.86 26.31 -7.65
N LYS A 315 3.18 25.83 -6.44
CA LYS A 315 3.79 26.68 -5.39
C LYS A 315 5.27 26.91 -5.59
N THR A 316 5.96 25.89 -6.07
CA THR A 316 7.43 25.87 -6.14
C THR A 316 7.95 25.88 -7.58
N GLY A 317 7.12 25.47 -8.55
CA GLY A 317 7.52 25.36 -9.94
C GLY A 317 7.36 26.66 -10.74
N GLU A 318 8.27 26.91 -11.67
CA GLU A 318 8.37 28.14 -12.47
C GLU A 318 7.47 28.16 -13.74
N GLY A 319 6.35 27.44 -13.72
CA GLY A 319 5.42 27.35 -14.87
C GLY A 319 5.89 26.43 -16.00
N THR A 320 6.89 25.58 -15.75
CA THR A 320 7.37 24.59 -16.72
C THR A 320 7.41 23.19 -16.12
N LEU A 321 7.10 22.19 -16.95
CA LEU A 321 7.19 20.77 -16.62
C LEU A 321 7.78 20.01 -17.81
N THR A 322 8.78 19.17 -17.57
CA THR A 322 9.27 18.23 -18.59
C THR A 322 8.92 16.81 -18.18
N ILE A 323 8.31 16.05 -19.09
CA ILE A 323 7.98 14.64 -18.88
C ILE A 323 8.80 13.81 -19.87
N LYS A 324 9.52 12.81 -19.34
CA LYS A 324 10.27 11.84 -20.16
C LYS A 324 9.44 10.58 -20.34
N LEU A 325 9.23 10.15 -21.58
CA LEU A 325 8.45 8.96 -21.91
C LEU A 325 9.30 7.98 -22.73
N GLU A 326 9.47 6.77 -22.21
CA GLU A 326 10.07 5.65 -22.94
C GLU A 326 9.15 5.16 -24.07
N LYS A 327 9.72 4.62 -25.13
CA LYS A 327 8.96 3.89 -26.16
C LYS A 327 8.46 2.56 -25.62
N LEU A 328 7.28 2.15 -26.05
CA LEU A 328 6.74 0.83 -25.77
C LEU A 328 7.49 -0.23 -26.58
N VAL A 329 7.79 -1.34 -25.94
CA VAL A 329 8.56 -2.46 -26.49
C VAL A 329 7.61 -3.65 -26.69
N PRO A 330 7.59 -4.31 -27.86
CA PRO A 330 6.64 -5.39 -28.12
C PRO A 330 7.01 -6.67 -27.34
N ILE A 331 5.97 -7.29 -26.78
CA ILE A 331 5.95 -8.68 -26.29
C ILE A 331 5.05 -9.45 -27.25
N SER A 332 5.54 -10.53 -27.84
CA SER A 332 4.83 -11.31 -28.84
C SER A 332 4.99 -12.82 -28.64
N GLY A 333 4.03 -13.57 -29.16
CA GLY A 333 4.00 -15.02 -29.10
C GLY A 333 2.79 -15.59 -29.84
N LYS A 334 2.62 -16.91 -29.75
CA LYS A 334 1.54 -17.69 -30.33
C LYS A 334 0.78 -18.45 -29.24
N ILE A 335 -0.53 -18.59 -29.42
CA ILE A 335 -1.38 -19.39 -28.57
C ILE A 335 -1.95 -20.56 -29.37
N THR A 336 -1.82 -21.76 -28.81
CA THR A 336 -2.34 -22.99 -29.40
C THR A 336 -3.38 -23.65 -28.50
N LEU A 337 -4.34 -24.32 -29.11
CA LEU A 337 -5.29 -25.21 -28.46
C LEU A 337 -4.59 -26.50 -27.99
N PRO A 338 -5.24 -27.33 -27.13
CA PRO A 338 -4.64 -28.59 -26.66
C PRO A 338 -4.19 -29.53 -27.78
N ASP A 339 -4.87 -29.49 -28.93
CA ASP A 339 -4.55 -30.29 -30.12
C ASP A 339 -3.41 -29.72 -30.98
N GLY A 340 -2.82 -28.59 -30.56
CA GLY A 340 -1.73 -27.89 -31.27
C GLY A 340 -2.20 -26.92 -32.35
N SER A 341 -3.49 -26.85 -32.66
CA SER A 341 -4.02 -25.89 -33.64
C SER A 341 -3.98 -24.45 -33.10
N PRO A 342 -3.93 -23.41 -33.97
CA PRO A 342 -3.92 -22.03 -33.51
C PRO A 342 -5.22 -21.60 -32.81
N ALA A 343 -5.11 -20.89 -31.69
CA ALA A 343 -6.27 -20.38 -30.96
C ALA A 343 -6.59 -18.95 -31.40
N LYS A 344 -7.64 -18.78 -32.23
CA LYS A 344 -8.09 -17.47 -32.75
C LYS A 344 -8.93 -16.70 -31.72
N GLY A 345 -8.73 -15.37 -31.63
CA GLY A 345 -9.55 -14.47 -30.83
C GLY A 345 -9.40 -14.60 -29.31
N ILE A 346 -8.34 -15.26 -28.83
CA ILE A 346 -8.05 -15.42 -27.41
C ILE A 346 -7.46 -14.12 -26.86
N SER A 347 -8.00 -13.64 -25.73
CA SER A 347 -7.49 -12.45 -25.04
C SER A 347 -6.26 -12.79 -24.20
N VAL A 348 -5.20 -12.02 -24.37
CA VAL A 348 -3.95 -12.08 -23.61
C VAL A 348 -3.76 -10.74 -22.91
N SER A 349 -3.40 -10.75 -21.64
CA SER A 349 -3.17 -9.53 -20.87
C SER A 349 -1.79 -9.54 -20.23
N ALA A 350 -1.12 -8.39 -20.29
CA ALA A 350 0.15 -8.15 -19.63
C ALA A 350 -0.04 -7.12 -18.51
N SER A 351 0.43 -7.46 -17.31
CA SER A 351 0.58 -6.54 -16.18
C SER A 351 2.07 -6.35 -15.90
N GLY A 352 2.53 -5.10 -15.99
CA GLY A 352 3.92 -4.73 -15.70
C GLY A 352 4.01 -3.90 -14.42
N GLU A 353 5.08 -4.12 -13.65
CA GLU A 353 5.35 -3.36 -12.43
C GLU A 353 6.83 -2.96 -12.33
N GLY A 354 7.09 -1.75 -11.86
CA GLY A 354 8.44 -1.22 -11.65
C GLY A 354 8.47 -0.18 -10.52
N TYR A 355 9.59 0.53 -10.37
CA TYR A 355 9.75 1.53 -9.31
C TYR A 355 9.05 2.86 -9.60
N GLN A 356 8.69 3.12 -10.85
CA GLN A 356 7.84 4.27 -11.19
C GLN A 356 6.44 4.17 -10.55
N PHE A 357 5.77 5.32 -10.46
CA PHE A 357 4.45 5.43 -9.83
C PHE A 357 3.38 4.63 -10.60
N ASP A 358 3.39 4.71 -11.93
CA ASP A 358 2.37 4.11 -12.79
C ASP A 358 2.76 2.67 -13.21
N SER A 359 1.83 1.73 -13.06
CA SER A 359 1.99 0.36 -13.54
C SER A 359 1.42 0.19 -14.95
N PHE A 360 1.89 -0.84 -15.66
CA PHE A 360 1.43 -1.14 -17.01
C PHE A 360 0.32 -2.17 -17.01
N ARG A 361 -0.74 -1.95 -17.80
CA ARG A 361 -1.77 -2.93 -18.10
C ARG A 361 -2.25 -2.79 -19.54
N LYS A 362 -2.17 -3.86 -20.32
CA LYS A 362 -2.71 -3.89 -21.68
C LYS A 362 -3.13 -5.30 -22.05
N SER A 363 -4.10 -5.41 -22.96
CA SER A 363 -4.53 -6.68 -23.53
C SER A 363 -4.49 -6.65 -25.05
N ALA A 364 -4.33 -7.81 -25.67
CA ALA A 364 -4.43 -8.04 -27.09
C ALA A 364 -5.24 -9.32 -27.36
N HIS A 365 -5.75 -9.47 -28.58
CA HIS A 365 -6.39 -10.71 -29.03
C HIS A 365 -5.51 -11.39 -30.07
N THR A 366 -5.56 -12.71 -30.11
CA THR A 366 -4.85 -13.48 -31.13
C THR A 366 -5.51 -13.38 -32.51
N ASP A 367 -4.68 -13.34 -33.55
CA ASP A 367 -5.11 -13.41 -34.94
C ASP A 367 -5.57 -14.82 -35.34
N GLU A 368 -5.86 -15.05 -36.64
CA GLU A 368 -6.28 -16.36 -37.15
C GLU A 368 -5.21 -17.45 -37.02
N GLN A 369 -3.94 -17.06 -36.93
CA GLN A 369 -2.80 -17.93 -36.73
C GLN A 369 -2.40 -18.03 -35.25
N GLY A 370 -3.24 -17.54 -34.33
CA GLY A 370 -3.02 -17.60 -32.89
C GLY A 370 -1.95 -16.63 -32.39
N ARG A 371 -1.47 -15.69 -33.20
CA ARG A 371 -0.38 -14.76 -32.84
C ARG A 371 -0.91 -13.53 -32.14
N TYR A 372 -0.17 -13.01 -31.16
CA TYR A 372 -0.49 -11.77 -30.47
C TYR A 372 0.74 -10.86 -30.34
N VAL A 373 0.49 -9.56 -30.21
CA VAL A 373 1.52 -8.55 -29.88
C VAL A 373 0.96 -7.57 -28.86
N ILE A 374 1.70 -7.34 -27.78
CA ILE A 374 1.43 -6.32 -26.78
C ILE A 374 2.60 -5.35 -26.71
N LYS A 375 2.41 -4.10 -27.15
CA LYS A 375 3.37 -3.00 -26.92
C LYS A 375 3.36 -2.61 -25.44
N ALA A 376 4.44 -2.92 -24.72
CA ALA A 376 4.54 -2.88 -23.27
C ALA A 376 5.60 -1.91 -22.75
N ALA A 377 5.42 -1.40 -21.55
CA ALA A 377 6.36 -0.43 -20.96
C ALA A 377 7.69 -1.10 -20.54
N PRO A 378 8.86 -0.60 -20.98
CA PRO A 378 10.14 -1.14 -20.52
C PRO A 378 10.42 -0.78 -19.05
N ASN A 379 11.51 -1.31 -18.50
CA ASN A 379 11.98 -1.12 -17.12
C ASN A 379 10.99 -1.66 -16.08
N GLN A 380 10.27 -2.73 -16.42
CA GLN A 380 9.27 -3.38 -15.58
C GLN A 380 9.42 -4.91 -15.62
N VAL A 381 9.03 -5.56 -14.54
CA VAL A 381 8.82 -7.02 -14.51
C VAL A 381 7.37 -7.32 -14.84
N TYR A 382 7.13 -8.45 -15.49
CA TYR A 382 5.83 -8.75 -16.11
C TYR A 382 5.18 -10.03 -15.62
N LEU A 383 3.84 -9.98 -15.57
CA LEU A 383 2.93 -11.12 -15.52
C LEU A 383 2.07 -11.08 -16.79
N VAL A 384 2.18 -12.10 -17.65
CA VAL A 384 1.40 -12.24 -18.89
C VAL A 384 0.51 -13.47 -18.77
N VAL A 385 -0.79 -13.26 -18.98
CA VAL A 385 -1.84 -14.25 -18.72
C VAL A 385 -2.80 -14.36 -19.89
N VAL A 386 -3.32 -15.57 -20.12
CA VAL A 386 -4.48 -15.78 -20.97
C VAL A 386 -5.73 -15.49 -20.15
N ASN A 387 -6.59 -14.60 -20.68
CA ASN A 387 -7.83 -14.17 -20.05
C ASN A 387 -9.02 -14.62 -20.90
N ASP A 388 -9.37 -15.90 -20.81
CA ASP A 388 -10.54 -16.47 -21.48
C ASP A 388 -11.42 -17.24 -20.48
N LYS A 389 -12.72 -17.38 -20.79
CA LYS A 389 -13.67 -18.08 -19.90
C LYS A 389 -13.59 -19.60 -20.02
N LYS A 390 -13.25 -20.09 -21.21
CA LYS A 390 -13.21 -21.50 -21.57
C LYS A 390 -11.79 -22.05 -21.50
N TRP A 391 -10.82 -21.24 -21.87
CA TRP A 391 -9.43 -21.63 -21.98
C TRP A 391 -8.53 -20.91 -21.00
N ALA A 392 -7.48 -21.59 -20.56
CA ALA A 392 -6.45 -21.01 -19.73
C ALA A 392 -5.09 -21.65 -20.00
N SER A 393 -4.05 -21.11 -19.37
CA SER A 393 -2.67 -21.61 -19.42
C SER A 393 -1.96 -21.26 -18.12
N ALA A 394 -0.80 -21.87 -17.89
CA ALA A 394 0.20 -21.30 -16.99
C ALA A 394 0.61 -19.89 -17.45
N PRO A 395 0.81 -18.96 -16.51
CA PRO A 395 1.19 -17.59 -16.82
C PRO A 395 2.69 -17.51 -17.14
N HIS A 396 3.06 -16.55 -17.99
CA HIS A 396 4.46 -16.16 -18.15
C HIS A 396 4.80 -15.08 -17.12
N THR A 397 5.85 -15.33 -16.34
CA THR A 397 6.36 -14.40 -15.32
C THR A 397 7.84 -14.68 -15.06
N GLY A 398 8.53 -13.79 -14.32
CA GLY A 398 9.94 -14.00 -13.94
C GLY A 398 10.94 -13.36 -14.90
N PHE A 399 10.48 -12.43 -15.73
CA PHE A 399 11.30 -11.68 -16.66
C PHE A 399 11.04 -10.18 -16.56
N ALA A 400 12.01 -9.39 -17.01
CA ALA A 400 11.90 -7.95 -17.17
C ALA A 400 11.92 -7.56 -18.65
N LEU A 401 11.17 -6.52 -19.01
CA LEU A 401 11.23 -5.91 -20.33
C LEU A 401 12.16 -4.70 -20.29
N TRP A 402 13.03 -4.56 -21.29
CA TRP A 402 14.02 -3.50 -21.35
C TRP A 402 13.83 -2.64 -22.60
N PRO A 403 14.27 -1.37 -22.60
CA PRO A 403 14.24 -0.53 -23.80
C PRO A 403 14.91 -1.24 -24.98
N ASP A 404 14.29 -1.12 -26.17
CA ASP A 404 14.76 -1.66 -27.44
C ASP A 404 15.05 -3.19 -27.46
N LYS A 405 14.54 -3.93 -26.48
CA LYS A 405 14.72 -5.39 -26.37
C LYS A 405 13.35 -6.09 -26.39
N PRO A 406 12.78 -6.33 -27.58
CA PRO A 406 11.51 -7.03 -27.70
C PRO A 406 11.60 -8.46 -27.17
N ILE A 407 10.46 -8.99 -26.72
CA ILE A 407 10.32 -10.39 -26.35
C ILE A 407 9.48 -11.07 -27.42
N GLU A 408 10.02 -12.13 -28.00
CA GLU A 408 9.39 -12.93 -29.04
C GLU A 408 9.20 -14.37 -28.55
N ASN A 409 8.29 -15.11 -29.19
CA ASN A 409 8.02 -16.52 -28.90
C ASN A 409 7.59 -16.78 -27.45
N LEU A 410 6.87 -15.83 -26.84
CA LEU A 410 6.26 -16.00 -25.52
C LEU A 410 4.97 -16.83 -25.64
N ASP A 411 5.11 -18.08 -26.06
CA ASP A 411 3.99 -18.91 -26.51
C ASP A 411 3.19 -19.51 -25.35
N PHE A 412 1.89 -19.72 -25.56
CA PHE A 412 1.01 -20.41 -24.62
C PHE A 412 0.40 -21.66 -25.25
N GLN A 413 0.31 -22.74 -24.48
CA GLN A 413 -0.52 -23.90 -24.82
C GLN A 413 -1.74 -23.90 -23.90
N LEU A 414 -2.93 -23.88 -24.50
CA LEU A 414 -4.18 -23.80 -23.75
C LEU A 414 -4.59 -25.15 -23.18
N ARG A 415 -5.28 -25.09 -22.05
CA ARG A 415 -6.10 -26.14 -21.44
C ARG A 415 -7.49 -25.58 -21.09
N PRO A 416 -8.49 -26.41 -20.81
CA PRO A 416 -9.75 -25.93 -20.24
C PRO A 416 -9.49 -25.13 -18.94
N ALA A 417 -10.15 -23.99 -18.77
CA ALA A 417 -9.99 -23.13 -17.61
C ALA A 417 -10.54 -23.77 -16.33
N THR A 418 -9.96 -23.42 -15.19
CA THR A 418 -10.42 -23.88 -13.87
C THR A 418 -11.57 -23.00 -13.39
N ARG A 419 -12.70 -23.63 -13.06
CA ARG A 419 -13.89 -22.94 -12.53
C ARG A 419 -13.73 -22.68 -11.04
N LEU A 420 -13.64 -21.42 -10.64
CA LEU A 420 -13.78 -21.02 -9.24
C LEU A 420 -15.22 -20.66 -8.98
N PHE A 421 -15.83 -21.24 -7.94
CA PHE A 421 -17.23 -20.97 -7.61
C PHE A 421 -17.46 -21.00 -6.10
N GLY A 422 -18.65 -20.57 -5.68
CA GLY A 422 -19.11 -20.75 -4.31
C GLY A 422 -20.20 -19.76 -3.96
N ARG A 423 -20.41 -19.52 -2.67
CA ARG A 423 -21.50 -18.68 -2.17
C ARG A 423 -21.03 -17.71 -1.09
N VAL A 424 -21.64 -16.53 -1.07
CA VAL A 424 -21.55 -15.57 0.04
C VAL A 424 -22.86 -15.58 0.82
N THR A 425 -22.77 -15.76 2.13
CA THR A 425 -23.90 -15.74 3.06
C THR A 425 -23.65 -14.78 4.22
N VAL A 426 -24.73 -14.37 4.90
CA VAL A 426 -24.68 -13.44 6.02
C VAL A 426 -25.64 -13.79 7.16
N GLY A 427 -25.21 -13.52 8.40
CA GLY A 427 -26.04 -13.63 9.60
C GLY A 427 -26.33 -15.08 10.02
N SER A 428 -26.96 -15.26 11.18
CA SER A 428 -27.18 -16.60 11.77
C SER A 428 -28.03 -17.54 10.92
N GLN A 429 -28.83 -17.01 9.98
CA GLN A 429 -29.67 -17.80 9.08
C GLN A 429 -29.00 -18.13 7.73
N ASN A 430 -27.73 -17.74 7.53
CA ASN A 430 -26.99 -17.92 6.28
C ASN A 430 -27.69 -17.32 5.04
N GLU A 431 -28.27 -16.13 5.20
CA GLU A 431 -28.98 -15.44 4.13
C GLU A 431 -28.02 -15.15 2.94
N PRO A 432 -28.45 -15.36 1.68
CA PRO A 432 -27.61 -15.09 0.52
C PRO A 432 -27.33 -13.60 0.33
N VAL A 433 -26.10 -13.26 -0.02
CA VAL A 433 -25.72 -11.86 -0.30
C VAL A 433 -25.64 -11.61 -1.80
N LYS A 434 -26.57 -10.84 -2.36
CA LYS A 434 -26.60 -10.44 -3.77
C LYS A 434 -25.61 -9.32 -4.08
N GLY A 435 -24.95 -9.39 -5.24
CA GLY A 435 -24.12 -8.32 -5.77
C GLY A 435 -22.80 -8.11 -5.01
N GLN A 436 -22.43 -9.02 -4.11
CA GLN A 436 -21.15 -8.99 -3.42
C GLN A 436 -20.03 -9.17 -4.43
N ARG A 437 -19.07 -8.25 -4.44
CA ARG A 437 -17.89 -8.36 -5.30
C ARG A 437 -16.89 -9.36 -4.71
N ILE A 438 -16.43 -10.27 -5.56
CA ILE A 438 -15.36 -11.23 -5.28
C ILE A 438 -14.16 -10.86 -6.14
N HIS A 439 -12.99 -10.79 -5.51
CA HIS A 439 -11.72 -10.51 -6.19
C HIS A 439 -10.79 -11.72 -6.08
N VAL A 440 -10.16 -12.09 -7.19
CA VAL A 440 -9.13 -13.11 -7.24
C VAL A 440 -7.86 -12.48 -7.79
N TYR A 441 -6.83 -12.37 -6.96
CA TYR A 441 -5.54 -11.77 -7.30
C TYR A 441 -4.60 -12.87 -7.78
N GLN A 442 -4.01 -12.71 -8.97
CA GLN A 442 -2.94 -13.56 -9.48
C GLN A 442 -1.62 -12.81 -9.40
N TYR A 443 -0.58 -13.48 -8.92
CA TYR A 443 0.72 -12.87 -8.64
C TYR A 443 1.79 -13.37 -9.60
N GLY A 444 2.56 -12.45 -10.18
CA GLY A 444 3.83 -12.76 -10.80
C GLY A 444 4.96 -12.88 -9.77
N GLN A 445 6.13 -13.26 -10.24
CA GLN A 445 7.36 -13.26 -9.46
C GLN A 445 7.76 -11.80 -9.15
N ASP A 446 8.16 -11.54 -7.90
CA ASP A 446 8.60 -10.21 -7.50
C ASP A 446 10.06 -9.95 -7.89
N ALA A 447 10.39 -8.69 -8.20
CA ALA A 447 11.69 -8.32 -8.75
C ALA A 447 12.85 -8.58 -7.77
N ASN A 448 12.62 -8.52 -6.45
CA ASN A 448 13.68 -8.73 -5.44
C ASN A 448 14.15 -10.19 -5.40
N ASN A 449 13.30 -11.14 -5.79
CA ASN A 449 13.60 -12.57 -5.83
C ASN A 449 14.00 -13.06 -7.24
N MET A 450 14.24 -12.15 -8.20
CA MET A 450 14.72 -12.49 -9.53
C MET A 450 16.25 -12.43 -9.61
N GLN A 451 16.88 -13.50 -10.08
CA GLN A 451 18.32 -13.51 -10.31
C GLN A 451 18.68 -12.63 -11.53
N GLY A 452 19.67 -11.75 -11.38
CA GLY A 452 20.19 -10.93 -12.48
C GLY A 452 19.29 -9.76 -12.93
N VAL A 453 18.15 -9.52 -12.29
CA VAL A 453 17.25 -8.40 -12.61
C VAL A 453 17.47 -7.25 -11.64
N LYS A 454 17.88 -6.09 -12.15
CA LYS A 454 18.01 -4.85 -11.36
C LYS A 454 17.35 -3.69 -12.11
N LEU A 455 16.09 -3.41 -11.79
CA LEU A 455 15.34 -2.31 -12.40
C LEU A 455 15.90 -0.93 -12.00
N PRO A 456 15.80 0.10 -12.85
CA PRO A 456 16.13 1.48 -12.48
C PRO A 456 15.26 1.96 -11.31
N ASN A 457 15.91 2.52 -10.28
CA ASN A 457 15.23 3.08 -9.11
C ASN A 457 15.81 4.47 -8.74
N PRO A 458 15.66 5.47 -9.63
CA PRO A 458 16.29 6.78 -9.44
C PRO A 458 15.80 7.53 -8.20
N GLU A 459 14.56 7.27 -7.75
CA GLU A 459 13.98 7.88 -6.55
C GLU A 459 14.29 7.11 -5.26
N ASN A 460 15.07 6.02 -5.35
CA ASN A 460 15.37 5.11 -4.23
C ASN A 460 14.10 4.66 -3.48
N SER A 461 13.06 4.36 -4.25
CA SER A 461 11.76 3.90 -3.75
C SER A 461 11.90 2.55 -3.07
N ASN A 462 11.27 2.41 -1.90
CA ASN A 462 11.15 1.13 -1.17
C ASN A 462 9.91 0.32 -1.59
N LYS A 463 9.26 0.71 -2.70
CA LYS A 463 8.11 0.00 -3.26
C LYS A 463 8.44 -1.46 -3.51
N TRP A 464 7.57 -2.35 -3.05
CA TRP A 464 7.65 -3.76 -3.42
C TRP A 464 7.16 -3.93 -4.86
N VAL A 465 8.05 -4.37 -5.74
CA VAL A 465 7.78 -4.50 -7.17
C VAL A 465 7.35 -5.94 -7.47
N GLN A 466 6.04 -6.14 -7.63
CA GLN A 466 5.45 -7.40 -8.02
C GLN A 466 4.27 -7.15 -8.99
N PRO A 467 4.28 -7.72 -10.21
CA PRO A 467 3.18 -7.57 -11.14
C PRO A 467 1.99 -8.44 -10.69
N ILE A 468 0.79 -7.86 -10.77
CA ILE A 468 -0.45 -8.46 -10.25
C ILE A 468 -1.58 -8.28 -11.25
N THR A 469 -2.33 -9.35 -11.53
CA THR A 469 -3.61 -9.31 -12.26
C THR A 469 -4.76 -9.57 -11.31
N VAL A 470 -5.91 -8.92 -11.53
CA VAL A 470 -7.11 -9.10 -10.69
C VAL A 470 -8.27 -9.57 -11.55
N HIS A 471 -8.82 -10.72 -11.22
CA HIS A 471 -10.09 -11.22 -11.75
C HIS A 471 -11.19 -10.84 -10.76
N SER A 472 -12.39 -10.52 -11.24
CA SER A 472 -13.50 -10.23 -10.34
C SER A 472 -14.85 -10.64 -10.91
N THR A 473 -15.76 -11.01 -10.02
CA THR A 473 -17.15 -11.33 -10.32
C THR A 473 -18.04 -10.77 -9.21
N SER A 474 -19.36 -10.88 -9.38
CA SER A 474 -20.33 -10.52 -8.35
C SER A 474 -21.33 -11.65 -8.14
N THR A 475 -21.80 -11.79 -6.90
CA THR A 475 -22.80 -12.81 -6.57
C THR A 475 -24.17 -12.53 -7.18
N ASP A 476 -24.89 -13.59 -7.51
CA ASP A 476 -26.29 -13.54 -7.99
C ASP A 476 -27.31 -13.37 -6.84
N GLU A 477 -28.61 -13.43 -7.14
CA GLU A 477 -29.71 -13.37 -6.14
C GLU A 477 -29.60 -14.43 -5.03
N ASN A 478 -28.96 -15.56 -5.32
CA ASN A 478 -28.77 -16.67 -4.38
C ASN A 478 -27.42 -16.59 -3.66
N GLY A 479 -26.69 -15.48 -3.82
CA GLY A 479 -25.37 -15.29 -3.24
C GLY A 479 -24.29 -16.12 -3.93
N LYS A 480 -24.58 -16.77 -5.07
CA LYS A 480 -23.61 -17.62 -5.77
C LYS A 480 -22.74 -16.81 -6.68
N PHE A 481 -21.46 -17.17 -6.80
CA PHE A 481 -20.54 -16.59 -7.77
C PHE A 481 -19.79 -17.67 -8.52
N GLU A 482 -19.34 -17.32 -9.72
CA GLU A 482 -18.38 -18.09 -10.48
C GLU A 482 -17.47 -17.19 -11.32
N LEU A 483 -16.24 -17.66 -11.56
CA LEU A 483 -15.29 -17.12 -12.53
C LEU A 483 -14.31 -18.21 -12.97
N SER A 484 -13.60 -17.99 -14.08
CA SER A 484 -12.61 -18.92 -14.60
C SER A 484 -11.19 -18.37 -14.42
N VAL A 485 -10.23 -19.22 -14.06
CA VAL A 485 -8.80 -18.88 -13.95
C VAL A 485 -7.90 -19.93 -14.59
N GLY A 486 -6.66 -19.55 -14.89
CA GLY A 486 -5.59 -20.47 -15.28
C GLY A 486 -4.77 -21.00 -14.12
N ASP A 487 -3.65 -21.62 -14.45
CA ASP A 487 -2.70 -22.08 -13.44
C ASP A 487 -2.00 -20.92 -12.75
N GLY A 488 -1.41 -21.20 -11.60
CA GLY A 488 -0.56 -20.28 -10.86
C GLY A 488 -1.06 -20.02 -9.45
N LYS A 489 -0.50 -18.96 -8.87
CA LYS A 489 -0.67 -18.62 -7.45
C LYS A 489 -1.65 -17.47 -7.31
N PHE A 490 -2.65 -17.69 -6.49
CA PHE A 490 -3.76 -16.77 -6.31
C PHE A 490 -4.00 -16.44 -4.84
N ASP A 491 -4.70 -15.35 -4.62
CA ASP A 491 -5.59 -15.25 -3.48
C ASP A 491 -7.00 -14.87 -3.87
N ILE A 492 -7.97 -15.23 -3.04
CA ILE A 492 -9.37 -14.85 -3.19
C ILE A 492 -9.83 -14.01 -2.01
N ARG A 493 -10.59 -12.96 -2.30
CA ARG A 493 -11.15 -12.02 -1.33
C ARG A 493 -12.64 -11.84 -1.57
N GLY A 494 -13.43 -12.12 -0.54
CA GLY A 494 -14.85 -11.87 -0.48
C GLY A 494 -15.19 -10.56 0.27
N PRO A 495 -16.32 -10.51 0.99
CA PRO A 495 -16.73 -9.34 1.77
C PRO A 495 -15.62 -8.78 2.69
N ALA A 496 -15.50 -7.44 2.72
CA ALA A 496 -14.43 -6.77 3.47
C ALA A 496 -14.43 -7.12 4.97
N GLN A 497 -15.61 -7.43 5.53
CA GLN A 497 -15.76 -7.81 6.93
C GLN A 497 -15.15 -9.18 7.28
N ILE A 498 -15.10 -10.10 6.32
CA ILE A 498 -14.51 -11.44 6.51
C ILE A 498 -12.98 -11.34 6.48
N ALA A 499 -12.43 -10.42 5.68
CA ALA A 499 -10.99 -10.16 5.65
C ALA A 499 -10.46 -9.60 6.99
N VAL A 500 -11.32 -8.99 7.82
CA VAL A 500 -10.95 -8.31 9.07
C VAL A 500 -11.16 -9.19 10.32
N GLN A 501 -11.99 -10.23 10.24
CA GLN A 501 -12.34 -11.03 11.42
C GLN A 501 -11.61 -12.38 11.44
N ARG A 502 -10.62 -12.46 12.33
CA ARG A 502 -10.09 -13.66 13.03
C ARG A 502 -8.87 -14.42 12.49
N THR A 503 -8.32 -14.19 11.29
CA THR A 503 -7.07 -14.90 10.89
C THR A 503 -6.03 -14.11 10.08
N ASN A 504 -6.30 -12.89 9.60
CA ASN A 504 -5.34 -12.10 8.80
C ASN A 504 -4.67 -12.88 7.63
N THR A 505 -5.31 -13.93 7.12
CA THR A 505 -4.83 -14.70 5.97
C THR A 505 -5.88 -14.63 4.89
N VAL A 506 -5.71 -13.62 4.03
CA VAL A 506 -6.14 -13.69 2.63
C VAL A 506 -5.91 -15.12 2.12
N GLN A 507 -6.98 -15.78 1.66
CA GLN A 507 -6.93 -17.21 1.33
C GLN A 507 -6.11 -17.40 0.06
N LYS A 508 -4.83 -17.75 0.23
CA LYS A 508 -3.92 -18.07 -0.85
C LYS A 508 -4.12 -19.52 -1.29
N PHE A 509 -4.06 -19.76 -2.59
CA PHE A 509 -4.16 -21.09 -3.17
C PHE A 509 -3.38 -21.16 -4.48
N GLU A 510 -3.08 -22.38 -4.91
CA GLU A 510 -2.51 -22.67 -6.21
C GLU A 510 -3.53 -23.42 -7.04
N ILE A 511 -3.50 -23.18 -8.35
CA ILE A 511 -4.16 -23.96 -9.38
C ILE A 511 -3.06 -24.59 -10.23
N ALA A 512 -3.15 -25.91 -10.39
CA ALA A 512 -2.24 -26.75 -11.16
C ALA A 512 -3.03 -27.80 -11.97
N GLY A 513 -3.98 -27.31 -12.78
CA GLY A 513 -4.76 -28.12 -13.70
C GLY A 513 -6.10 -28.65 -13.19
N GLU A 514 -6.53 -28.33 -11.96
CA GLU A 514 -7.83 -28.78 -11.46
C GLU A 514 -8.99 -28.21 -12.29
N SER A 515 -10.08 -28.95 -12.47
CA SER A 515 -11.26 -28.49 -13.23
C SER A 515 -12.06 -27.43 -12.46
N GLU A 516 -12.19 -27.58 -11.14
CA GLU A 516 -13.00 -26.70 -10.31
C GLU A 516 -12.46 -26.57 -8.88
N LYS A 517 -12.79 -25.45 -8.22
CA LYS A 517 -12.42 -25.18 -6.83
C LYS A 517 -13.48 -24.30 -6.16
N GLU A 518 -13.99 -24.76 -5.02
CA GLU A 518 -15.06 -24.08 -4.30
C GLU A 518 -14.52 -23.17 -3.19
N PHE A 519 -15.09 -21.97 -3.06
CA PHE A 519 -14.82 -21.00 -2.02
C PHE A 519 -16.11 -20.41 -1.45
N ASN A 520 -16.39 -20.69 -0.18
CA ASN A 520 -17.57 -20.16 0.50
C ASN A 520 -17.18 -19.08 1.50
N PHE A 521 -17.97 -18.02 1.55
CA PHE A 521 -17.81 -16.89 2.45
C PHE A 521 -19.05 -16.78 3.34
N HIS A 522 -18.82 -16.63 4.64
CA HIS A 522 -19.88 -16.35 5.60
C HIS A 522 -19.52 -15.13 6.45
N ALA A 523 -20.33 -14.08 6.35
CA ALA A 523 -20.19 -12.87 7.15
C ALA A 523 -21.15 -12.90 8.34
N VAL A 524 -20.72 -12.43 9.51
CA VAL A 524 -21.60 -12.35 10.69
C VAL A 524 -22.71 -11.29 10.50
N ARG A 525 -22.47 -10.28 9.64
CA ARG A 525 -23.39 -9.15 9.40
C ARG A 525 -23.23 -8.57 7.99
N PRO A 526 -24.17 -7.74 7.50
CA PRO A 526 -24.05 -7.08 6.21
C PRO A 526 -22.89 -6.09 6.18
N GLU A 527 -22.32 -5.81 5.00
CA GLU A 527 -21.20 -4.86 4.85
C GLU A 527 -21.55 -3.45 5.35
N LYS A 528 -22.77 -3.00 5.08
CA LYS A 528 -23.27 -1.66 5.40
C LYS A 528 -24.56 -1.70 6.21
N GLY A 529 -24.82 -0.64 6.95
CA GLY A 529 -26.07 -0.39 7.62
C GLY A 529 -26.25 1.08 7.99
N ILE A 530 -27.42 1.40 8.54
CA ILE A 530 -27.80 2.76 8.91
C ILE A 530 -27.39 3.04 10.36
N LEU A 531 -26.75 4.18 10.57
CA LEU A 531 -26.54 4.80 11.87
C LEU A 531 -27.35 6.09 11.95
N GLU A 532 -28.16 6.21 13.00
CA GLU A 532 -28.85 7.46 13.36
C GLU A 532 -28.14 8.07 14.57
N GLY A 533 -27.82 9.35 14.52
CA GLY A 533 -27.10 9.98 15.62
C GLY A 533 -27.64 11.35 15.99
N THR A 534 -27.39 11.72 17.24
CA THR A 534 -27.77 13.02 17.81
C THR A 534 -26.54 13.69 18.40
N ILE A 535 -26.33 14.96 18.08
CA ILE A 535 -25.25 15.78 18.63
C ILE A 535 -25.85 16.77 19.60
N VAL A 536 -25.33 16.78 20.83
CA VAL A 536 -25.82 17.62 21.93
C VAL A 536 -24.69 18.35 22.62
N ALA A 537 -24.99 19.44 23.34
CA ALA A 537 -24.03 20.16 24.18
C ALA A 537 -24.71 20.71 25.45
N GLY A 538 -23.91 20.98 26.48
CA GLY A 538 -24.39 21.59 27.73
C GLY A 538 -25.09 20.62 28.69
N ASN A 539 -25.51 21.15 29.84
CA ASN A 539 -26.32 20.46 30.85
C ASN A 539 -27.45 21.41 31.31
N PRO A 540 -28.73 21.15 30.96
CA PRO A 540 -29.22 19.96 30.27
C PRO A 540 -28.78 19.89 28.79
N PRO A 541 -28.68 18.69 28.18
CA PRO A 541 -28.26 18.54 26.80
C PRO A 541 -29.19 19.25 25.81
N GLN A 542 -28.63 20.15 25.00
CA GLN A 542 -29.31 20.87 23.92
C GLN A 542 -28.81 20.39 22.55
N PRO A 543 -29.67 20.28 21.53
CA PRO A 543 -29.26 19.86 20.19
C PRO A 543 -28.29 20.87 19.54
N VAL A 544 -27.31 20.36 18.81
CA VAL A 544 -26.34 21.19 18.07
C VAL A 544 -26.60 21.08 16.57
N PRO A 545 -27.20 22.09 15.93
CA PRO A 545 -27.43 22.10 14.48
C PRO A 545 -26.13 22.32 13.71
N ASP A 546 -26.11 21.90 12.45
CA ASP A 546 -25.01 22.11 11.49
C ASP A 546 -23.62 21.63 12.00
N ALA A 547 -23.61 20.67 12.93
CA ALA A 547 -22.40 20.06 13.45
C ALA A 547 -21.78 19.16 12.40
N GLU A 548 -20.46 19.27 12.23
CA GLU A 548 -19.67 18.41 11.36
C GLU A 548 -19.42 17.07 12.06
N VAL A 549 -19.78 15.95 11.43
CA VAL A 549 -19.55 14.61 11.95
C VAL A 549 -18.60 13.86 11.03
N THR A 550 -17.55 13.26 11.59
CA THR A 550 -16.61 12.38 10.87
C THR A 550 -16.48 11.05 11.61
N GLY A 551 -16.53 9.93 10.90
CA GLY A 551 -16.34 8.59 11.46
C GLY A 551 -15.16 7.87 10.83
N ILE A 552 -14.26 7.41 11.69
CA ILE A 552 -13.07 6.67 11.34
C ILE A 552 -13.30 5.19 11.59
N TYR A 553 -13.29 4.37 10.54
CA TYR A 553 -13.39 2.92 10.70
C TYR A 553 -12.09 2.35 11.29
N ARG A 554 -12.21 1.57 12.37
CA ARG A 554 -11.11 0.79 12.96
C ARG A 554 -10.88 -0.50 12.15
N ALA A 555 -10.63 -0.33 10.85
CA ALA A 555 -10.36 -1.41 9.89
C ALA A 555 -9.53 -0.86 8.72
N SER A 556 -8.38 -1.47 8.45
CA SER A 556 -7.44 -1.01 7.42
C SER A 556 -7.94 -1.14 5.98
N LEU A 557 -8.90 -2.04 5.74
CA LEU A 557 -9.51 -2.29 4.42
C LEU A 557 -10.87 -1.62 4.24
N ALA A 558 -11.34 -0.84 5.22
CA ALA A 558 -12.60 -0.11 5.10
C ALA A 558 -12.52 0.98 4.02
N GLY A 559 -13.68 1.39 3.53
CA GLY A 559 -13.82 2.53 2.62
C GLY A 559 -13.37 3.87 3.22
N GLY A 560 -13.64 4.95 2.48
CA GLY A 560 -13.34 6.30 2.95
C GLY A 560 -14.10 6.67 4.23
N ASP A 561 -13.56 7.60 5.00
CA ASP A 561 -14.17 8.05 6.26
C ASP A 561 -15.61 8.51 6.07
N MET A 562 -16.46 8.10 7.02
CA MET A 562 -17.84 8.53 7.13
C MET A 562 -17.87 10.03 7.38
N LYS A 563 -18.73 10.78 6.68
CA LYS A 563 -19.04 12.17 7.00
C LYS A 563 -20.54 12.41 7.02
N ALA A 564 -21.00 13.28 7.90
CA ALA A 564 -22.37 13.76 7.94
C ALA A 564 -22.46 15.17 8.53
N THR A 565 -23.59 15.83 8.33
CA THR A 565 -23.92 17.12 8.98
C THR A 565 -25.26 16.99 9.70
N THR A 566 -25.37 17.55 10.90
CA THR A 566 -26.65 17.53 11.63
C THR A 566 -27.68 18.48 11.03
N ASP A 567 -28.95 18.11 11.10
CA ASP A 567 -30.06 19.00 10.83
C ASP A 567 -30.30 20.01 11.98
N LYS A 568 -31.34 20.84 11.82
CA LYS A 568 -31.74 21.84 12.83
C LYS A 568 -32.08 21.24 14.21
N SER A 569 -32.37 19.95 14.29
CA SER A 569 -32.66 19.23 15.53
C SER A 569 -31.43 18.52 16.12
N GLY A 570 -30.24 18.75 15.55
CA GLY A 570 -28.99 18.12 15.97
C GLY A 570 -28.87 16.66 15.53
N LYS A 571 -29.68 16.19 14.57
CA LYS A 571 -29.69 14.78 14.14
C LYS A 571 -28.97 14.56 12.82
N PHE A 572 -28.31 13.43 12.69
CA PHE A 572 -27.73 12.95 11.42
C PHE A 572 -28.15 11.49 11.15
N LYS A 573 -28.19 11.10 9.87
CA LYS A 573 -28.47 9.72 9.46
C LYS A 573 -27.55 9.34 8.32
N VAL A 574 -26.78 8.27 8.52
CA VAL A 574 -25.71 7.90 7.60
C VAL A 574 -25.69 6.40 7.36
N GLU A 575 -25.57 6.01 6.10
CA GLU A 575 -25.21 4.65 5.72
C GLU A 575 -23.69 4.48 5.82
N ARG A 576 -23.26 3.53 6.64
CA ARG A 576 -21.85 3.31 6.97
C ARG A 576 -21.48 1.84 6.79
N GLU A 577 -20.18 1.57 6.63
CA GLU A 577 -19.66 0.22 6.80
C GLU A 577 -19.75 -0.20 8.29
N LEU A 578 -20.17 -1.45 8.55
CA LEU A 578 -20.41 -1.96 9.91
C LEU A 578 -19.11 -2.46 10.56
N HIS A 579 -18.19 -1.52 10.79
CA HIS A 579 -16.97 -1.69 11.58
C HIS A 579 -17.08 -0.94 12.92
N ARG A 580 -16.18 -1.26 13.87
CA ARG A 580 -15.94 -0.36 15.02
C ARG A 580 -15.52 0.99 14.46
N THR A 581 -16.12 2.08 14.95
CA THR A 581 -15.96 3.40 14.35
C THR A 581 -15.71 4.43 15.44
N VAL A 582 -14.65 5.23 15.30
CA VAL A 582 -14.41 6.39 16.16
C VAL A 582 -15.07 7.59 15.51
N ILE A 583 -16.13 8.09 16.13
CA ILE A 583 -16.90 9.25 15.67
C ILE A 583 -16.36 10.49 16.38
N TYR A 584 -15.99 11.48 15.58
CA TYR A 584 -15.66 12.84 16.00
C TYR A 584 -16.74 13.79 15.48
N ALA A 585 -17.27 14.61 16.37
CA ALA A 585 -18.20 15.67 16.01
C ALA A 585 -17.69 17.02 16.50
N ARG A 586 -17.99 18.08 15.76
CA ARG A 586 -17.61 19.46 16.10
C ARG A 586 -18.70 20.44 15.72
N SER A 587 -18.93 21.46 16.54
CA SER A 587 -19.83 22.57 16.24
C SER A 587 -19.35 23.36 15.01
N GLN A 588 -20.27 24.04 14.33
CA GLN A 588 -19.97 24.84 13.15
C GLN A 588 -18.93 25.95 13.42
N ASP A 589 -18.99 26.58 14.60
CA ASP A 589 -18.04 27.60 15.06
C ASP A 589 -16.69 27.02 15.54
N LYS A 590 -16.56 25.69 15.54
CA LYS A 590 -15.38 24.91 15.90
C LYS A 590 -14.95 25.01 17.36
N LYS A 591 -15.79 25.56 18.25
CA LYS A 591 -15.46 25.74 19.67
C LYS A 591 -15.77 24.54 20.55
N LEU A 592 -16.70 23.68 20.11
CA LEU A 592 -17.10 22.49 20.85
C LEU A 592 -16.82 21.24 20.03
N ALA A 593 -16.30 20.19 20.67
CA ALA A 593 -16.13 18.89 20.02
C ALA A 593 -16.36 17.73 20.98
N GLY A 594 -16.59 16.55 20.41
CA GLY A 594 -16.75 15.30 21.15
C GLY A 594 -16.25 14.13 20.33
N VAL A 595 -15.73 13.12 21.02
CA VAL A 595 -15.29 11.85 20.41
C VAL A 595 -15.97 10.71 21.15
N VAL A 596 -16.53 9.76 20.40
CA VAL A 596 -17.07 8.50 20.92
C VAL A 596 -16.68 7.34 20.01
N GLU A 597 -16.50 6.16 20.57
CA GLU A 597 -16.34 4.94 19.78
C GLU A 597 -17.65 4.14 19.80
N ILE A 598 -18.09 3.70 18.63
CA ILE A 598 -19.24 2.81 18.47
C ILE A 598 -18.80 1.44 17.94
N GLY A 599 -19.55 0.42 18.31
CA GLY A 599 -19.47 -0.92 17.77
C GLY A 599 -20.01 -1.04 16.33
N PRO A 600 -19.73 -2.18 15.68
CA PRO A 600 -20.24 -2.46 14.34
C PRO A 600 -21.77 -2.66 14.28
N ASP A 601 -22.39 -3.08 15.38
CA ASP A 601 -23.84 -3.36 15.44
C ASP A 601 -24.66 -2.18 15.99
N ASP A 602 -23.99 -1.12 16.46
CA ASP A 602 -24.66 0.08 16.97
C ASP A 602 -25.40 0.80 15.84
N LYS A 603 -26.72 0.97 16.05
CA LYS A 603 -27.65 1.64 15.15
C LYS A 603 -27.92 3.08 15.54
N THR A 604 -27.63 3.44 16.79
CA THR A 604 -27.85 4.78 17.33
C THR A 604 -26.63 5.29 18.10
N VAL A 605 -26.39 6.60 18.08
CA VAL A 605 -25.32 7.22 18.89
C VAL A 605 -25.70 8.63 19.34
N THR A 606 -25.31 9.00 20.55
CA THR A 606 -25.35 10.40 21.01
C THR A 606 -23.94 10.87 21.28
N VAL A 607 -23.54 12.01 20.70
CA VAL A 607 -22.24 12.63 20.94
C VAL A 607 -22.43 13.94 21.67
N SER A 608 -21.88 14.03 22.89
CA SER A 608 -21.88 15.27 23.67
C SER A 608 -20.65 16.10 23.32
N LEU A 609 -20.86 17.33 22.84
CA LEU A 609 -19.79 18.27 22.56
C LEU A 609 -19.44 19.05 23.83
N ARG A 610 -18.14 19.24 24.06
CA ARG A 610 -17.58 20.01 25.17
C ARG A 610 -16.60 21.06 24.64
N PRO A 611 -16.31 22.13 25.41
CA PRO A 611 -15.21 23.04 25.10
C PRO A 611 -13.90 22.29 24.91
N LEU A 612 -13.03 22.84 24.07
CA LEU A 612 -11.73 22.25 23.73
C LEU A 612 -10.65 22.76 24.70
N GLY A 613 -9.70 21.90 25.05
CA GLY A 613 -8.51 22.28 25.81
C GLY A 613 -7.36 22.78 24.92
N THR A 614 -6.36 23.35 25.58
CA THR A 614 -5.08 23.78 24.97
C THR A 614 -3.91 23.27 25.80
N ALA A 615 -2.73 23.15 25.19
CA ALA A 615 -1.50 22.87 25.90
C ALA A 615 -0.33 23.66 25.28
N SER A 616 0.62 24.06 26.10
CA SER A 616 1.82 24.79 25.68
C SER A 616 3.08 24.17 26.28
N GLY A 617 4.22 24.35 25.64
CA GLY A 617 5.51 23.90 26.16
C GLY A 617 6.67 24.51 25.40
N GLN A 618 7.90 24.18 25.81
CA GLN A 618 9.14 24.63 25.19
C GLN A 618 9.99 23.45 24.74
N LEU A 619 10.40 23.40 23.46
CA LEU A 619 11.32 22.38 22.95
C LEU A 619 12.77 22.84 23.07
N VAL A 620 13.62 22.00 23.67
CA VAL A 620 15.07 22.20 23.73
C VAL A 620 15.81 20.96 23.21
N ASP A 621 16.99 21.14 22.64
CA ASP A 621 17.86 20.01 22.28
C ASP A 621 18.42 19.37 23.56
N ALA A 622 18.29 18.05 23.70
CA ALA A 622 18.69 17.36 24.93
C ALA A 622 20.21 17.44 25.20
N LYS A 623 21.04 17.63 24.16
CA LYS A 623 22.50 17.71 24.26
C LYS A 623 22.97 19.14 24.49
N THR A 624 22.50 20.10 23.70
CA THR A 624 22.99 21.49 23.78
C THR A 624 22.21 22.36 24.75
N LYS A 625 21.03 21.88 25.19
CA LYS A 625 20.04 22.62 26.00
C LYS A 625 19.54 23.92 25.35
N GLN A 626 19.81 24.11 24.06
CA GLN A 626 19.36 25.28 23.33
C GLN A 626 17.92 25.12 22.82
N PRO A 627 17.13 26.21 22.75
CA PRO A 627 15.81 26.19 22.14
C PRO A 627 15.80 25.66 20.71
N MET A 628 14.81 24.83 20.38
CA MET A 628 14.61 24.34 19.04
C MET A 628 13.68 25.28 18.25
N GLN A 629 14.26 26.20 17.49
CA GLN A 629 13.56 27.26 16.75
C GLN A 629 12.95 26.78 15.43
N GLU A 630 11.80 27.36 15.05
CA GLU A 630 11.12 27.17 13.75
C GLU A 630 10.89 25.70 13.38
N ARG A 631 10.54 24.89 14.38
CA ARG A 631 10.31 23.46 14.23
C ARG A 631 8.83 23.16 14.10
N GLU A 632 8.45 22.49 13.01
CA GLU A 632 7.09 21.99 12.82
C GLU A 632 6.79 20.86 13.83
N ILE A 633 5.70 21.02 14.56
CA ILE A 633 5.11 20.03 15.47
C ILE A 633 3.79 19.56 14.86
N SER A 634 3.54 18.26 14.90
CA SER A 634 2.23 17.67 14.59
C SER A 634 1.71 16.94 15.82
N TYR A 635 0.43 17.13 16.13
CA TYR A 635 -0.21 16.47 17.26
C TYR A 635 -1.54 15.84 16.86
N GLY A 636 -1.95 14.78 17.58
CA GLY A 636 -3.26 14.15 17.35
C GLY A 636 -3.47 12.88 18.15
N VAL A 637 -4.70 12.39 18.10
CA VAL A 637 -5.15 11.14 18.72
C VAL A 637 -4.81 9.96 17.82
N LYS A 638 -4.29 8.87 18.39
CA LYS A 638 -4.08 7.62 17.68
C LYS A 638 -5.41 6.88 17.48
N VAL A 639 -5.83 6.71 16.24
CA VAL A 639 -6.97 5.84 15.89
C VAL A 639 -6.45 4.59 15.21
N HIS A 640 -6.54 3.46 15.90
CA HIS A 640 -6.08 2.16 15.42
C HIS A 640 -7.01 1.58 14.35
N LEU A 641 -6.45 1.19 13.20
CA LEU A 641 -7.16 0.63 12.05
C LEU A 641 -7.40 -0.88 12.21
N GLY A 642 -7.86 -1.28 13.39
CA GLY A 642 -8.09 -2.64 13.82
C GLY A 642 -8.22 -2.72 15.35
N ASN A 643 -7.70 -3.81 15.93
CA ASN A 643 -7.50 -3.89 17.38
C ASN A 643 -6.45 -2.86 17.87
N ASN A 644 -6.20 -2.78 19.17
CA ASN A 644 -5.27 -1.80 19.75
C ASN A 644 -3.79 -2.02 19.35
N ASN A 645 -3.46 -3.17 18.74
CA ASN A 645 -2.12 -3.50 18.25
C ASN A 645 -1.97 -3.26 16.74
N ALA A 646 -3.06 -2.90 16.06
CA ALA A 646 -3.04 -2.61 14.63
C ALA A 646 -2.33 -1.29 14.35
N PRO A 647 -1.83 -1.08 13.11
CA PRO A 647 -1.38 0.24 12.66
C PRO A 647 -2.45 1.29 12.93
N TRP A 648 -2.02 2.49 13.29
CA TRP A 648 -2.92 3.60 13.60
C TRP A 648 -2.70 4.74 12.62
N ARG A 649 -3.65 5.68 12.64
CA ARG A 649 -3.49 6.99 12.04
C ARG A 649 -3.65 8.07 13.11
N THR A 650 -2.86 9.13 12.98
CA THR A 650 -3.00 10.33 13.83
C THR A 650 -4.18 11.15 13.32
N SER A 651 -5.13 11.49 14.19
CA SER A 651 -6.39 12.16 13.84
C SER A 651 -6.80 13.19 14.89
N PHE A 652 -7.77 14.04 14.57
CA PHE A 652 -8.40 15.01 15.49
C PHE A 652 -7.45 16.00 16.18
N GLY A 653 -6.27 16.24 15.59
CA GLY A 653 -5.32 17.25 16.04
C GLY A 653 -4.88 18.16 14.89
N GLY A 654 -3.70 18.75 15.01
CA GLY A 654 -3.24 19.77 14.09
C GLY A 654 -1.72 19.85 13.97
N LYS A 655 -1.27 21.01 13.48
CA LYS A 655 0.13 21.36 13.38
C LYS A 655 0.36 22.73 13.98
N THR A 656 1.55 22.94 14.51
CA THR A 656 2.03 24.23 15.01
C THR A 656 3.54 24.32 14.74
N THR A 657 4.14 25.48 14.97
CA THR A 657 5.58 25.70 14.81
C THR A 657 6.12 26.37 16.05
N THR A 658 7.32 25.99 16.49
CA THR A 658 7.98 26.66 17.62
C THR A 658 8.43 28.08 17.27
N ASP A 659 8.36 28.98 18.24
CA ASP A 659 8.90 30.35 18.15
C ASP A 659 10.44 30.39 18.30
N GLN A 660 11.01 31.60 18.39
CA GLN A 660 12.45 31.83 18.52
C GLN A 660 13.02 31.35 19.86
N GLU A 661 12.17 31.16 20.85
CA GLU A 661 12.51 30.60 22.15
C GLU A 661 12.12 29.12 22.25
N GLY A 662 11.72 28.48 21.14
CA GLY A 662 11.36 27.07 21.11
C GLY A 662 9.98 26.77 21.71
N ARG A 663 9.19 27.79 22.06
CA ARG A 663 7.85 27.62 22.65
C ARG A 663 6.82 27.30 21.58
N PHE A 664 5.82 26.52 21.96
CA PHE A 664 4.70 26.19 21.09
C PHE A 664 3.40 26.12 21.89
N GLU A 665 2.29 26.33 21.17
CA GLU A 665 0.94 26.09 21.66
C GLU A 665 0.21 25.13 20.71
N ILE A 666 -0.48 24.16 21.28
CA ILE A 666 -1.42 23.27 20.60
C ILE A 666 -2.82 23.50 21.15
N SER A 667 -3.80 23.46 20.26
CA SER A 667 -5.20 23.80 20.57
C SER A 667 -6.14 22.76 19.99
N ASN A 668 -7.44 22.92 20.23
CA ASN A 668 -8.49 22.00 19.78
C ASN A 668 -8.35 20.59 20.37
N LEU A 669 -7.90 20.48 21.62
CA LEU A 669 -7.77 19.20 22.32
C LEU A 669 -9.16 18.76 22.83
N VAL A 670 -9.68 17.65 22.31
CA VAL A 670 -10.94 17.08 22.82
C VAL A 670 -10.71 16.54 24.22
N LEU A 671 -11.52 16.99 25.18
CA LEU A 671 -11.38 16.59 26.57
C LEU A 671 -11.50 15.08 26.75
N GLY A 672 -10.61 14.50 27.55
CA GLY A 672 -10.50 13.07 27.82
C GLY A 672 -9.73 12.27 26.76
N GLN A 673 -9.29 12.87 25.66
CA GLN A 673 -8.52 12.19 24.61
C GLN A 673 -7.01 12.35 24.83
N LYS A 674 -6.25 11.28 24.57
CA LYS A 674 -4.78 11.30 24.61
C LYS A 674 -4.23 11.74 23.26
N TYR A 675 -3.44 12.81 23.26
CA TYR A 675 -2.77 13.36 22.09
C TYR A 675 -1.27 13.06 22.13
N ASP A 676 -0.74 12.51 21.05
CA ASP A 676 0.71 12.43 20.86
C ASP A 676 1.22 13.71 20.22
N ILE A 677 2.28 14.29 20.76
CA ILE A 677 2.97 15.46 20.25
C ILE A 677 4.26 14.99 19.57
N ASN A 678 4.38 15.28 18.27
CA ASN A 678 5.49 14.79 17.45
C ASN A 678 6.23 15.95 16.79
N LEU A 679 7.56 15.93 16.90
CA LEU A 679 8.42 16.77 16.07
C LEU A 679 8.43 16.22 14.64
N VAL A 680 8.12 17.07 13.68
CA VAL A 680 8.23 16.75 12.24
C VAL A 680 9.66 16.98 11.78
N ILE A 681 10.24 15.98 11.13
CA ILE A 681 11.61 16.00 10.61
C ILE A 681 11.54 15.91 9.10
N ARG A 682 12.12 16.92 8.44
CA ARG A 682 12.25 17.04 6.98
C ARG A 682 13.73 17.17 6.66
N PRO A 683 14.40 16.12 6.15
CA PRO A 683 15.79 16.20 5.71
C PRO A 683 15.94 17.26 4.61
N LYS A 684 17.02 18.05 4.66
CA LYS A 684 17.26 19.13 3.67
C LYS A 684 17.51 18.57 2.27
N ASP A 685 18.16 17.41 2.20
CA ASP A 685 18.47 16.66 0.98
C ASP A 685 17.23 16.01 0.34
N ASN A 686 16.19 15.73 1.14
CA ASN A 686 14.92 15.20 0.64
C ASN A 686 13.74 15.70 1.49
N PRO A 687 13.25 16.94 1.24
CA PRO A 687 12.19 17.55 2.04
C PRO A 687 10.85 16.79 1.99
N ASN A 688 10.66 15.94 0.97
CA ASN A 688 9.49 15.09 0.80
C ASN A 688 9.51 13.87 1.73
N ARG A 689 10.69 13.48 2.23
CA ARG A 689 10.82 12.43 3.24
C ARG A 689 10.46 13.02 4.60
N ILE A 690 9.25 12.74 5.07
CA ILE A 690 8.81 13.14 6.40
C ILE A 690 9.06 11.98 7.37
N SER A 691 9.70 12.26 8.50
CA SER A 691 9.67 11.39 9.67
C SER A 691 9.19 12.16 10.89
N TRP A 692 8.73 11.42 11.89
CA TRP A 692 8.19 11.97 13.13
C TRP A 692 8.97 11.43 14.31
N ARG A 693 9.15 12.27 15.32
CA ARG A 693 9.71 11.87 16.61
C ARG A 693 8.73 12.27 17.69
N SER A 694 8.21 11.28 18.42
CA SER A 694 7.38 11.54 19.60
C SER A 694 8.18 12.33 20.62
N VAL A 695 7.58 13.40 21.13
CA VAL A 695 8.17 14.26 22.14
C VAL A 695 7.49 14.02 23.48
N GLU A 696 6.16 14.09 23.51
CA GLU A 696 5.36 13.97 24.73
C GLU A 696 3.94 13.53 24.37
N THR A 697 3.17 13.10 25.37
CA THR A 697 1.73 12.88 25.26
C THR A 697 0.97 13.75 26.25
N VAL A 698 -0.17 14.30 25.84
CA VAL A 698 -1.02 15.14 26.70
C VAL A 698 -2.46 14.67 26.66
N LYS A 699 -3.14 14.79 27.80
CA LYS A 699 -4.58 14.52 27.94
C LYS A 699 -5.21 15.66 28.73
N ALA A 700 -6.04 16.46 28.07
CA ALA A 700 -6.79 17.51 28.72
C ALA A 700 -8.07 16.93 29.34
N GLU A 701 -8.24 17.02 30.66
CA GLU A 701 -9.49 16.61 31.33
C GLU A 701 -10.50 17.76 31.41
N GLU A 702 -9.98 18.99 31.49
CA GLU A 702 -10.74 20.25 31.54
C GLU A 702 -10.22 21.22 30.48
N SER A 703 -10.93 22.33 30.25
CA SER A 703 -10.60 23.29 29.19
C SER A 703 -9.53 24.32 29.56
N GLN A 704 -9.00 24.32 30.80
CA GLN A 704 -7.89 25.21 31.15
C GLN A 704 -6.61 24.83 30.37
N PRO A 705 -5.76 25.81 30.02
CA PRO A 705 -4.48 25.53 29.38
C PRO A 705 -3.56 24.65 30.25
N ILE A 706 -2.95 23.64 29.63
CA ILE A 706 -1.93 22.78 30.26
C ILE A 706 -0.54 23.32 29.94
N ASP A 707 0.30 23.51 30.94
CA ASP A 707 1.73 23.77 30.76
C ASP A 707 2.52 22.45 30.82
N LEU A 708 3.17 22.12 29.71
CA LEU A 708 4.04 20.93 29.55
C LEU A 708 5.48 21.22 30.00
N GLY A 709 5.82 22.46 30.33
CA GLY A 709 7.17 22.87 30.70
C GLY A 709 8.18 22.69 29.56
N VAL A 710 9.41 22.33 29.94
CA VAL A 710 10.53 22.15 29.01
C VAL A 710 10.64 20.68 28.60
N LEU A 711 10.53 20.43 27.30
CA LEU A 711 10.55 19.09 26.69
C LEU A 711 11.87 18.85 25.95
N GLU A 712 12.56 17.77 26.31
CA GLU A 712 13.90 17.48 25.80
C GLU A 712 13.98 16.58 24.55
N VAL A 713 14.61 17.18 23.56
CA VAL A 713 14.99 16.74 22.22
C VAL A 713 16.07 15.66 22.05
N LYS A 714 15.95 14.40 22.48
CA LYS A 714 17.06 13.42 22.30
C LYS A 714 17.49 13.22 20.83
N PRO A 715 18.79 13.25 20.48
CA PRO A 715 19.26 13.07 19.11
C PRO A 715 18.84 11.71 18.53
N PRO A 716 18.64 11.60 17.20
CA PRO A 716 18.26 10.33 16.59
C PRO A 716 19.33 9.25 16.87
N PRO A 717 18.93 8.01 17.18
CA PRO A 717 19.89 6.91 17.25
C PRO A 717 20.59 6.78 15.90
N LYS A 718 21.90 6.54 15.92
CA LYS A 718 22.66 6.34 14.69
C LYS A 718 22.04 5.16 13.92
N PRO A 719 21.82 5.27 12.60
CA PRO A 719 21.34 4.16 11.80
C PRO A 719 22.23 2.94 12.04
N TYR A 720 21.62 1.79 12.34
CA TYR A 720 22.38 0.55 12.47
C TYR A 720 23.12 0.27 11.16
N LYS A 721 24.45 0.29 11.21
CA LYS A 721 25.30 -0.20 10.14
C LYS A 721 25.63 -1.65 10.48
N PRO A 722 25.16 -2.64 9.69
CA PRO A 722 25.56 -4.02 9.90
C PRO A 722 27.09 -4.12 9.91
N PRO A 723 27.69 -4.82 10.88
CA PRO A 723 29.14 -4.89 10.96
C PRO A 723 29.71 -5.66 9.77
N THR A 724 30.84 -5.17 9.24
CA THR A 724 31.59 -5.83 8.17
C THR A 724 32.11 -7.20 8.63
N LEU A 725 32.56 -8.04 7.70
CA LEU A 725 33.18 -9.32 8.06
C LEU A 725 34.40 -9.11 8.96
N GLU A 726 35.24 -8.12 8.65
CA GLU A 726 36.42 -7.74 9.44
C GLU A 726 36.05 -7.32 10.87
N GLU A 727 35.03 -6.47 11.03
CA GLU A 727 34.53 -6.06 12.36
C GLU A 727 34.00 -7.26 13.16
N ARG A 728 33.36 -8.23 12.49
CA ARG A 728 32.87 -9.46 13.13
C ARG A 728 34.00 -10.42 13.52
N ILE A 729 35.07 -10.49 12.72
CA ILE A 729 36.28 -11.25 13.04
C ILE A 729 36.96 -10.61 14.24
N ALA A 730 37.25 -9.30 14.18
CA ALA A 730 37.86 -8.56 15.27
C ALA A 730 37.10 -8.74 16.58
N LYS A 731 35.76 -8.64 16.55
CA LYS A 731 34.91 -8.86 17.74
C LYS A 731 34.94 -10.30 18.26
N ALA A 732 35.10 -11.30 17.39
CA ALA A 732 35.15 -12.70 17.81
C ALA A 732 36.46 -13.04 18.55
N PHE A 733 37.56 -12.41 18.16
CA PHE A 733 38.88 -12.61 18.75
C PHE A 733 39.16 -11.68 19.95
N ASN A 734 38.68 -10.44 19.89
CA ASN A 734 38.88 -9.42 20.94
C ASN A 734 37.81 -9.50 22.05
N VAL A 735 37.72 -10.65 22.71
CA VAL A 735 36.88 -10.86 23.89
C VAL A 735 37.77 -10.80 25.13
N GLU A 736 37.34 -10.02 26.12
CA GLU A 736 38.06 -9.81 27.39
C GLU A 736 38.34 -11.14 28.14
N GLY A 737 39.51 -11.19 28.79
CA GLY A 737 40.04 -12.35 29.52
C GLY A 737 41.04 -13.18 28.70
N THR A 738 41.93 -13.86 29.41
CA THR A 738 42.87 -14.84 28.84
C THR A 738 42.14 -16.02 28.18
N PRO A 739 42.77 -16.77 27.26
CA PRO A 739 42.18 -17.97 26.69
C PRO A 739 41.72 -18.99 27.75
N LEU A 740 42.46 -19.18 28.85
CA LEU A 740 42.05 -20.07 29.94
C LEU A 740 40.81 -19.56 30.70
N GLU A 741 40.75 -18.28 31.04
CA GLU A 741 39.59 -17.68 31.72
C GLU A 741 38.34 -17.74 30.83
N ARG A 742 38.51 -17.42 29.54
CA ARG A 742 37.45 -17.51 28.54
C ARG A 742 36.99 -18.94 28.34
N PHE A 743 37.89 -19.92 28.36
CA PHE A 743 37.53 -21.34 28.28
C PHE A 743 36.74 -21.77 29.51
N ALA A 744 37.18 -21.41 30.73
CA ALA A 744 36.45 -21.70 31.96
C ALA A 744 35.04 -21.08 31.97
N LYS A 745 34.90 -19.84 31.51
CA LYS A 745 33.60 -19.18 31.33
C LYS A 745 32.74 -19.88 30.28
N SER A 746 33.32 -20.22 29.14
CA SER A 746 32.62 -20.86 28.03
C SER A 746 32.12 -22.25 28.42
N LYS A 747 32.86 -23.02 29.22
CA LYS A 747 32.36 -24.31 29.77
C LYS A 747 31.08 -24.14 30.58
N ARG A 748 31.02 -23.11 31.44
CA ARG A 748 29.80 -22.80 32.20
C ARG A 748 28.64 -22.46 31.26
N ASP A 749 28.89 -21.59 30.29
CA ASP A 749 27.86 -21.19 29.33
C ASP A 749 27.39 -22.34 28.44
N ALA A 750 28.29 -23.17 27.95
CA ALA A 750 28.00 -24.34 27.11
C ALA A 750 27.12 -25.36 27.84
N LYS A 751 27.39 -25.59 29.13
CA LYS A 751 26.50 -26.39 30.00
C LYS A 751 25.12 -25.74 30.14
N ILE A 752 25.06 -24.42 30.35
CA ILE A 752 23.80 -23.68 30.48
C ILE A 752 22.99 -23.73 29.17
N THR A 753 23.63 -23.60 28.01
CA THR A 753 22.99 -23.54 26.70
C THR A 753 22.83 -24.91 26.03
N MET A 754 23.33 -25.99 26.64
CA MET A 754 23.36 -27.33 26.04
C MET A 754 24.03 -27.31 24.66
N GLN A 755 25.30 -26.90 24.65
CA GLN A 755 26.14 -26.84 23.47
C GLN A 755 27.48 -27.50 23.76
N HIS A 756 28.14 -27.99 22.73
CA HIS A 756 29.57 -28.29 22.77
C HIS A 756 30.39 -26.99 22.61
N LEU A 757 31.65 -26.98 23.02
CA LEU A 757 32.54 -25.85 22.68
C LEU A 757 33.21 -26.12 21.35
N LEU A 758 33.20 -25.13 20.46
CA LEU A 758 34.02 -25.13 19.26
C LEU A 758 35.08 -24.05 19.39
N ILE A 759 36.30 -24.45 19.67
CA ILE A 759 37.43 -23.55 19.86
C ILE A 759 38.15 -23.42 18.52
N LEU A 760 38.21 -22.20 18.01
CA LEU A 760 39.00 -21.84 16.83
C LEU A 760 40.31 -21.22 17.30
N PHE A 761 41.44 -21.88 17.07
CA PHE A 761 42.76 -21.28 17.14
C PHE A 761 43.15 -20.80 15.74
N GLY A 762 43.63 -19.56 15.62
CA GLY A 762 44.14 -19.05 14.34
C GLY A 762 44.43 -17.56 14.37
N ASP A 763 45.25 -17.11 13.43
CA ASP A 763 45.52 -15.68 13.25
C ASP A 763 44.28 -15.03 12.60
N PRO A 764 43.67 -13.99 13.21
CA PRO A 764 42.50 -13.31 12.66
C PRO A 764 42.71 -12.72 11.25
N GLN A 765 43.95 -12.51 10.83
CA GLN A 765 44.31 -12.03 9.49
C GLN A 765 44.52 -13.15 8.47
N SER A 766 44.58 -14.42 8.89
CA SER A 766 44.81 -15.53 7.97
C SER A 766 43.62 -15.79 7.05
N GLU A 767 43.91 -16.22 5.82
CA GLU A 767 42.87 -16.51 4.82
C GLU A 767 41.96 -17.67 5.26
N ALA A 768 42.50 -18.67 5.97
CA ALA A 768 41.72 -19.78 6.50
C ALA A 768 40.68 -19.30 7.54
N VAL A 769 41.07 -18.40 8.46
CA VAL A 769 40.15 -17.82 9.44
C VAL A 769 39.09 -16.96 8.74
N LYS A 770 39.46 -16.13 7.77
CA LYS A 770 38.49 -15.32 7.00
C LYS A 770 37.47 -16.19 6.26
N GLN A 771 37.92 -17.28 5.63
CA GLN A 771 37.04 -18.21 4.92
C GLN A 771 36.08 -18.95 5.88
N PHE A 772 36.58 -19.46 7.00
CA PHE A 772 35.72 -20.06 8.02
C PHE A 772 34.72 -19.06 8.62
N MET A 773 35.16 -17.83 8.92
CA MET A 773 34.29 -16.80 9.47
C MET A 773 33.26 -16.32 8.45
N THR A 774 33.58 -16.35 7.15
CA THR A 774 32.62 -16.14 6.06
C THR A 774 31.52 -17.21 6.13
N LEU A 775 31.88 -18.50 6.17
CA LEU A 775 30.92 -19.58 6.31
C LEU A 775 30.07 -19.45 7.59
N ARG A 776 30.70 -19.16 8.73
CA ARG A 776 30.01 -18.96 10.02
C ARG A 776 28.96 -17.85 9.98
N TYR A 777 29.25 -16.72 9.33
CA TYR A 777 28.40 -15.53 9.39
C TYR A 777 27.45 -15.38 8.20
N GLN A 778 27.78 -15.96 7.04
CA GLN A 778 27.10 -15.72 5.76
C GLN A 778 26.47 -16.98 5.15
N ASP A 779 26.89 -18.19 5.55
CA ASP A 779 26.30 -19.45 5.04
C ASP A 779 25.22 -19.99 6.00
N GLN A 780 24.02 -20.21 5.47
CA GLN A 780 22.87 -20.62 6.27
C GLN A 780 22.99 -22.06 6.80
N ASP A 781 23.55 -22.98 6.02
CA ASP A 781 23.65 -24.39 6.39
C ASP A 781 24.66 -24.55 7.53
N VAL A 782 25.84 -23.93 7.37
CA VAL A 782 26.88 -23.95 8.41
C VAL A 782 26.38 -23.27 9.69
N ARG A 783 25.68 -22.13 9.56
CA ARG A 783 25.14 -21.42 10.72
C ARG A 783 24.10 -22.25 11.49
N LYS A 784 23.29 -23.06 10.81
CA LYS A 784 22.30 -23.94 11.45
C LYS A 784 22.97 -25.02 12.29
N GLU A 785 24.00 -25.67 11.75
CA GLU A 785 24.76 -26.69 12.50
C GLU A 785 25.52 -26.09 13.68
N LEU A 786 26.02 -24.85 13.53
CA LEU A 786 26.69 -24.11 14.61
C LEU A 786 25.80 -23.84 15.82
N TYR A 787 24.48 -24.01 15.76
CA TYR A 787 23.62 -23.87 16.93
C TYR A 787 23.89 -24.91 18.02
N SER A 788 24.51 -26.04 17.68
CA SER A 788 25.01 -27.03 18.64
C SER A 788 26.31 -26.64 19.33
N PHE A 789 26.96 -25.54 18.91
CA PHE A 789 28.30 -25.17 19.35
C PHE A 789 28.38 -23.73 19.87
N LEU A 790 28.98 -23.56 21.04
CA LEU A 790 29.41 -22.25 21.51
C LEU A 790 30.83 -21.99 20.99
N VAL A 791 30.91 -21.12 19.99
CA VAL A 791 32.18 -20.83 19.28
C VAL A 791 33.04 -19.85 20.07
N MET A 792 34.27 -20.25 20.37
CA MET A 792 35.29 -19.43 21.02
C MET A 792 36.50 -19.28 20.11
N ALA A 793 36.79 -18.07 19.63
CA ALA A 793 37.97 -17.80 18.81
C ALA A 793 39.15 -17.34 19.68
N VAL A 794 40.32 -17.93 19.47
CA VAL A 794 41.56 -17.75 20.23
C VAL A 794 42.64 -17.29 19.27
N ASP A 795 43.14 -16.09 19.51
CA ASP A 795 44.15 -15.45 18.67
C ASP A 795 45.51 -16.14 18.84
N THR A 796 46.14 -16.51 17.74
CA THR A 796 47.46 -17.14 17.70
C THR A 796 48.53 -16.23 17.10
N SER A 797 48.25 -14.93 16.91
CA SER A 797 49.23 -13.92 16.53
C SER A 797 50.45 -13.96 17.44
N ALA A 798 51.60 -13.49 16.94
CA ALA A 798 52.89 -13.61 17.63
C ALA A 798 52.86 -13.10 19.09
N ASP A 799 52.13 -12.01 19.37
CA ASP A 799 51.99 -11.42 20.70
C ASP A 799 50.96 -12.12 21.62
N LYS A 800 50.11 -13.00 21.08
CA LYS A 800 49.10 -13.79 21.81
C LYS A 800 49.41 -15.29 21.87
N ARG A 801 50.45 -15.72 21.15
CA ARG A 801 50.81 -17.12 20.89
C ARG A 801 51.01 -17.94 22.16
N ASP A 802 51.69 -17.39 23.17
CA ASP A 802 51.99 -18.09 24.42
C ASP A 802 50.71 -18.42 25.21
N ALA A 803 49.80 -17.45 25.34
CA ALA A 803 48.52 -17.65 26.03
C ALA A 803 47.60 -18.62 25.27
N ALA A 804 47.62 -18.59 23.94
CA ALA A 804 46.91 -19.57 23.12
C ALA A 804 47.49 -20.99 23.27
N GLN A 805 48.83 -21.10 23.31
CA GLN A 805 49.53 -22.37 23.50
C GLN A 805 49.22 -23.00 24.86
N GLU A 806 49.07 -22.18 25.91
CA GLU A 806 48.72 -22.66 27.25
C GLU A 806 47.35 -23.35 27.28
N LEU A 807 46.34 -22.75 26.65
CA LEU A 807 45.03 -23.39 26.49
C LEU A 807 45.13 -24.64 25.61
N ALA A 808 45.89 -24.59 24.51
CA ALA A 808 46.05 -25.73 23.61
C ALA A 808 46.67 -26.95 24.33
N LYS A 809 47.71 -26.74 25.15
CA LYS A 809 48.33 -27.79 25.97
C LYS A 809 47.32 -28.42 26.94
N THR A 810 46.47 -27.60 27.56
CA THR A 810 45.38 -28.07 28.44
C THR A 810 44.40 -28.99 27.70
N LEU A 811 44.22 -28.78 26.39
CA LEU A 811 43.37 -29.60 25.51
C LEU A 811 44.15 -30.76 24.86
N GLY A 812 45.39 -31.03 25.28
CA GLY A 812 46.25 -32.05 24.68
C GLY A 812 46.64 -31.75 23.24
N LYS A 813 46.71 -30.47 22.86
CA LYS A 813 47.07 -29.99 21.52
C LYS A 813 48.37 -29.19 21.55
N ASN A 814 49.02 -29.12 20.39
CA ASN A 814 50.18 -28.28 20.13
C ASN A 814 49.88 -27.43 18.90
N LEU A 815 50.13 -26.12 18.96
CA LEU A 815 49.81 -25.18 17.88
C LEU A 815 51.03 -24.88 16.99
N ASP A 816 52.04 -25.75 16.89
CA ASP A 816 53.23 -25.50 16.09
C ASP A 816 52.97 -25.56 14.57
N GLY A 817 53.74 -24.81 13.78
CA GLY A 817 53.65 -24.81 12.31
C GLY A 817 52.27 -24.43 11.80
N VAL A 818 51.74 -25.20 10.84
CA VAL A 818 50.43 -24.96 10.19
C VAL A 818 49.24 -25.01 11.14
N HIS A 819 49.39 -25.60 12.34
CA HIS A 819 48.35 -25.61 13.37
C HIS A 819 48.21 -24.26 14.09
N ALA A 820 49.22 -23.38 14.01
CA ALA A 820 49.13 -22.00 14.47
C ALA A 820 48.20 -21.18 13.58
N ASP A 821 48.14 -21.49 12.28
CA ASP A 821 47.42 -20.69 11.29
C ASP A 821 45.90 -20.92 11.37
N PHE A 822 45.50 -22.17 11.63
CA PHE A 822 44.09 -22.55 11.78
C PHE A 822 43.94 -23.96 12.40
N SER A 823 43.20 -24.05 13.51
CA SER A 823 42.79 -25.31 14.13
C SER A 823 41.44 -25.18 14.82
N LEU A 824 40.57 -26.17 14.61
CA LEU A 824 39.30 -26.33 15.32
C LEU A 824 39.42 -27.47 16.33
N VAL A 825 39.01 -27.21 17.57
CA VAL A 825 38.88 -28.23 18.62
C VAL A 825 37.45 -28.21 19.14
N ILE A 826 36.79 -29.36 19.10
CA ILE A 826 35.46 -29.53 19.70
C ILE A 826 35.64 -30.21 21.05
N THR A 827 35.01 -29.68 22.10
CA THR A 827 34.95 -30.31 23.42
C THR A 827 33.52 -30.65 23.82
N ASP A 828 33.36 -31.65 24.69
CA ASP A 828 32.14 -31.83 25.45
C ASP A 828 31.89 -30.66 26.44
N GLU A 829 30.77 -30.68 27.14
CA GLU A 829 30.38 -29.64 28.10
C GLU A 829 31.26 -29.60 29.36
N GLN A 830 32.07 -30.63 29.62
CA GLN A 830 33.07 -30.68 30.68
C GLN A 830 34.41 -30.09 30.22
N GLY A 831 34.58 -29.85 28.91
CA GLY A 831 35.79 -29.33 28.32
C GLY A 831 36.78 -30.40 27.85
N LYS A 832 36.36 -31.66 27.78
CA LYS A 832 37.19 -32.74 27.24
C LYS A 832 37.13 -32.71 25.71
N PRO A 833 38.28 -32.72 25.01
CA PRO A 833 38.30 -32.78 23.55
C PRO A 833 37.62 -34.05 23.01
N ILE A 834 36.69 -33.88 22.06
CA ILE A 834 35.99 -34.97 21.37
C ILE A 834 36.29 -35.01 19.86
N ALA A 835 36.72 -33.89 19.27
CA ALA A 835 37.19 -33.84 17.89
C ALA A 835 38.21 -32.72 17.68
N ASN A 836 39.04 -32.86 16.65
CA ASN A 836 39.91 -31.78 16.17
C ASN A 836 40.06 -31.85 14.65
N ALA A 837 40.29 -30.69 14.04
CA ALA A 837 40.52 -30.56 12.60
C ALA A 837 41.40 -29.34 12.33
N ASP A 838 42.37 -29.47 11.43
CA ASP A 838 43.24 -28.39 10.98
C ASP A 838 42.86 -27.91 9.57
N ALA A 839 43.55 -26.87 9.08
CA ALA A 839 43.35 -26.36 7.72
C ALA A 839 43.50 -27.44 6.66
N GLY A 840 44.47 -28.36 6.77
CA GLY A 840 44.71 -29.41 5.78
C GLY A 840 43.52 -30.36 5.67
N SER A 841 42.99 -30.81 6.80
CA SER A 841 41.83 -31.71 6.86
C SER A 841 40.53 -31.05 6.37
N LEU A 842 40.39 -29.73 6.52
CA LEU A 842 39.18 -28.97 6.19
C LEU A 842 39.24 -28.24 4.85
N SER A 843 40.38 -28.30 4.15
CA SER A 843 40.56 -27.60 2.87
C SER A 843 40.43 -28.52 1.66
N THR A 844 40.04 -27.94 0.54
CA THR A 844 40.18 -28.52 -0.81
C THR A 844 40.88 -27.47 -1.67
N ASP A 845 41.94 -27.85 -2.38
CA ASP A 845 42.77 -26.93 -3.17
C ASP A 845 43.26 -25.69 -2.39
N GLY A 846 43.65 -25.90 -1.12
CA GLY A 846 44.17 -24.85 -0.25
C GLY A 846 43.13 -23.85 0.28
N LYS A 847 41.82 -24.13 0.11
CA LYS A 847 40.73 -23.29 0.65
C LYS A 847 39.82 -24.10 1.57
N ILE A 848 39.36 -23.49 2.66
CA ILE A 848 38.37 -24.08 3.57
C ILE A 848 37.13 -24.47 2.78
N ASN A 849 36.79 -25.76 2.83
CA ASN A 849 35.69 -26.34 2.08
C ASN A 849 34.43 -26.47 2.96
N LYS A 850 33.29 -26.00 2.45
CA LYS A 850 32.00 -25.99 3.16
C LYS A 850 31.55 -27.40 3.55
N GLU A 851 31.61 -28.35 2.63
CA GLU A 851 31.11 -29.72 2.83
C GLU A 851 31.88 -30.44 3.93
N LYS A 852 33.20 -30.23 4.02
CA LYS A 852 34.05 -30.76 5.09
C LYS A 852 33.74 -30.14 6.45
N ILE A 853 33.50 -28.82 6.50
CA ILE A 853 33.04 -28.16 7.74
C ILE A 853 31.68 -28.71 8.19
N LEU A 854 30.73 -28.85 7.27
CA LEU A 854 29.42 -29.42 7.57
C LEU A 854 29.51 -30.86 8.07
N ALA A 855 30.35 -31.69 7.45
CA ALA A 855 30.58 -33.07 7.90
C ALA A 855 31.12 -33.11 9.34
N LEU A 856 32.11 -32.27 9.66
CA LEU A 856 32.66 -32.15 11.01
C LEU A 856 31.59 -31.72 12.03
N LEU A 857 30.81 -30.68 11.72
CA LEU A 857 29.79 -30.16 12.63
C LEU A 857 28.65 -31.15 12.85
N LYS A 858 28.14 -31.78 11.78
CA LYS A 858 27.04 -32.75 11.86
C LYS A 858 27.39 -34.00 12.67
N ALA A 859 28.63 -34.46 12.57
CA ALA A 859 29.10 -35.61 13.34
C ALA A 859 29.15 -35.35 14.86
N HIS A 860 29.13 -34.08 15.28
CA HIS A 860 29.32 -33.67 16.68
C HIS A 860 28.21 -32.72 17.18
N THR A 861 27.00 -32.78 16.61
CA THR A 861 25.87 -32.00 17.14
C THR A 861 25.36 -32.55 18.45
N VAL A 862 24.80 -31.69 19.31
CA VAL A 862 24.09 -32.16 20.50
C VAL A 862 22.80 -32.90 20.10
N PRO A 863 22.42 -33.99 20.80
CA PRO A 863 21.15 -34.67 20.54
C PRO A 863 19.95 -33.72 20.68
N THR A 864 18.99 -33.85 19.77
CA THR A 864 17.75 -33.07 19.80
C THR A 864 16.78 -33.68 20.82
N LEU A 865 16.28 -32.88 21.76
CA LEU A 865 15.23 -33.27 22.70
C LEU A 865 13.83 -33.04 22.12
N ASP A 866 12.83 -33.65 22.74
CA ASP A 866 11.41 -33.41 22.47
C ASP A 866 10.81 -32.45 23.50
N ALA A 867 10.21 -31.35 23.02
CA ALA A 867 9.66 -30.32 23.90
C ALA A 867 8.47 -30.82 24.72
N GLN A 868 7.62 -31.69 24.16
CA GLN A 868 6.44 -32.22 24.85
C GLN A 868 6.86 -33.19 25.96
N GLU A 869 7.83 -34.04 25.70
CA GLU A 869 8.38 -34.96 26.70
C GLU A 869 9.05 -34.20 27.86
N LEU A 870 9.80 -33.12 27.55
CA LEU A 870 10.39 -32.24 28.56
C LEU A 870 9.33 -31.61 29.46
N LEU A 871 8.26 -31.06 28.88
CA LEU A 871 7.17 -30.47 29.64
C LEU A 871 6.42 -31.52 30.47
N ALA A 872 6.10 -32.68 29.89
CA ALA A 872 5.41 -33.77 30.60
C ALA A 872 6.21 -34.27 31.80
N THR A 873 7.54 -34.41 31.63
CA THR A 873 8.45 -34.80 32.72
C THR A 873 8.46 -33.74 33.83
N ALA A 874 8.55 -32.46 33.47
CA ALA A 874 8.52 -31.36 34.42
C ALA A 874 7.18 -31.28 35.18
N LEU A 875 6.05 -31.52 34.52
CA LEU A 875 4.73 -31.55 35.16
C LEU A 875 4.62 -32.70 36.17
N LYS A 876 5.12 -33.88 35.83
CA LYS A 876 5.14 -35.03 36.76
C LYS A 876 5.99 -34.72 38.00
N GLN A 877 7.16 -34.11 37.81
CA GLN A 877 8.04 -33.69 38.91
C GLN A 877 7.38 -32.58 39.75
N ALA A 878 6.78 -31.59 39.11
CA ALA A 878 6.09 -30.47 39.75
C ALA A 878 4.98 -30.94 40.68
N LYS A 879 4.17 -31.92 40.25
CA LYS A 879 3.13 -32.56 41.07
C LYS A 879 3.71 -33.30 42.27
N LYS A 880 4.82 -34.03 42.08
CA LYS A 880 5.47 -34.81 43.14
C LYS A 880 6.09 -33.90 44.21
N GLU A 881 6.71 -32.81 43.82
CA GLU A 881 7.44 -31.91 44.73
C GLU A 881 6.60 -30.72 45.23
N ASN A 882 5.36 -30.59 44.78
CA ASN A 882 4.52 -29.42 44.97
C ASN A 882 5.28 -28.14 44.57
N LYS A 883 5.64 -28.06 43.29
CA LYS A 883 6.35 -26.94 42.66
C LYS A 883 5.57 -26.43 41.45
N ARG A 884 5.90 -25.22 41.03
CA ARG A 884 5.48 -24.58 39.76
C ARG A 884 6.57 -24.76 38.71
N ILE A 885 6.31 -24.40 37.46
CA ILE A 885 7.30 -24.54 36.37
C ILE A 885 7.57 -23.19 35.73
N ILE A 886 8.81 -22.72 35.78
CA ILE A 886 9.34 -21.67 34.91
C ILE A 886 9.65 -22.32 33.57
N ILE A 887 8.86 -21.99 32.54
CA ILE A 887 9.13 -22.40 31.16
C ILE A 887 9.77 -21.25 30.39
N GLN A 888 10.96 -21.46 29.85
CA GLN A 888 11.71 -20.46 29.10
C GLN A 888 11.81 -20.85 27.62
N GLU A 889 11.22 -20.05 26.74
CA GLU A 889 11.56 -20.07 25.32
C GLU A 889 12.92 -19.44 25.09
N THR A 890 13.80 -20.15 24.39
CA THR A 890 15.19 -19.77 24.27
C THR A 890 15.82 -20.21 22.95
N ALA A 891 17.00 -19.68 22.68
CA ALA A 891 17.85 -20.12 21.58
C ALA A 891 19.32 -19.83 21.89
N THR A 892 20.23 -20.62 21.33
CA THR A 892 21.66 -20.52 21.63
C THR A 892 22.32 -19.22 21.14
N TRP A 893 21.73 -18.58 20.12
CA TRP A 893 22.16 -17.29 19.59
C TRP A 893 21.60 -16.08 20.34
N CYS A 894 20.75 -16.28 21.34
CA CYS A 894 20.08 -15.21 22.08
C CYS A 894 20.89 -14.76 23.30
N GLY A 895 21.44 -13.54 23.24
CA GLY A 895 22.20 -12.93 24.35
C GLY A 895 21.38 -12.77 25.64
N PRO A 896 20.22 -12.07 25.61
CA PRO A 896 19.35 -11.91 26.78
C PRO A 896 18.88 -13.24 27.38
N CYS A 897 18.69 -14.28 26.55
CA CYS A 897 18.31 -15.61 27.03
C CYS A 897 19.41 -16.22 27.91
N ARG A 898 20.69 -16.02 27.56
CA ARG A 898 21.82 -16.45 28.38
C ARG A 898 21.92 -15.66 29.69
N LEU A 899 21.60 -14.37 29.68
CA LEU A 899 21.55 -13.56 30.92
C LEU A 899 20.51 -14.13 31.88
N LEU A 900 19.29 -14.38 31.40
CA LEU A 900 18.24 -14.99 32.21
C LEU A 900 18.66 -16.38 32.74
N SER A 901 19.25 -17.21 31.88
CA SER A 901 19.71 -18.53 32.30
C SER A 901 20.86 -18.48 33.32
N ARG A 902 21.79 -17.53 33.21
CA ARG A 902 22.87 -17.34 34.21
C ARG A 902 22.31 -16.88 35.55
N PHE A 903 21.36 -15.94 35.53
CA PHE A 903 20.64 -15.50 36.72
C PHE A 903 19.94 -16.69 37.41
N LEU A 904 19.16 -17.48 36.65
CA LEU A 904 18.49 -18.66 37.20
C LEU A 904 19.48 -19.73 37.69
N VAL A 905 20.68 -19.86 37.10
CA VAL A 905 21.69 -20.77 37.66
C VAL A 905 22.29 -20.21 38.95
N LYS A 906 22.60 -18.92 39.00
CA LYS A 906 23.21 -18.25 40.16
C LYS A 906 22.29 -18.31 41.38
N GLU A 907 21.01 -18.00 41.19
CA GLU A 907 20.03 -17.87 42.28
C GLU A 907 19.25 -19.17 42.55
N ARG A 908 19.72 -20.31 42.04
CA ARG A 908 19.03 -21.61 42.06
C ARG A 908 18.57 -22.04 43.44
N GLU A 909 19.44 -21.93 44.44
CA GLU A 909 19.15 -22.35 45.81
C GLU A 909 17.91 -21.67 46.41
N LEU A 910 17.59 -20.46 45.92
CA LEU A 910 16.45 -19.69 46.38
C LEU A 910 15.20 -20.05 45.57
N TRP A 911 15.18 -19.82 44.25
CA TRP A 911 13.95 -20.02 43.47
C TRP A 911 13.54 -21.50 43.33
N GLU A 912 14.47 -22.46 43.39
CA GLU A 912 14.15 -23.89 43.19
C GLU A 912 13.33 -24.48 44.34
N ARG A 913 13.14 -23.74 45.43
CA ARG A 913 12.18 -24.08 46.50
C ARG A 913 10.75 -24.16 45.97
N ASP A 914 10.40 -23.30 45.01
CA ASP A 914 9.04 -23.19 44.49
C ASP A 914 8.90 -23.57 43.03
N TYR A 915 9.97 -23.48 42.26
CA TYR A 915 9.90 -23.64 40.81
C TYR A 915 10.83 -24.75 40.32
N LEU A 916 10.39 -25.47 39.28
CA LEU A 916 11.24 -26.19 38.36
C LEU A 916 11.50 -25.31 37.16
N TRP A 917 12.65 -25.45 36.50
CA TRP A 917 12.98 -24.67 35.32
C TRP A 917 13.24 -25.57 34.11
N ILE A 918 12.50 -25.34 33.03
CA ILE A 918 12.70 -26.01 31.74
C ILE A 918 12.97 -24.99 30.63
N LYS A 919 13.79 -25.42 29.67
CA LYS A 919 14.21 -24.62 28.52
C LYS A 919 13.68 -25.23 27.24
N ILE A 920 12.78 -24.51 26.58
CA ILE A 920 12.27 -24.86 25.27
C ILE A 920 13.14 -24.15 24.23
N ASP A 921 14.26 -24.81 23.89
CA ASP A 921 15.21 -24.34 22.89
C ASP A 921 14.62 -24.53 21.49
N HIS A 922 14.86 -23.57 20.60
CA HIS A 922 14.40 -23.63 19.21
C HIS A 922 14.96 -24.81 18.41
N ARG A 923 15.99 -25.50 18.92
CA ARG A 923 16.50 -26.75 18.36
C ARG A 923 15.61 -27.96 18.64
N TRP A 924 14.82 -27.96 19.73
CA TRP A 924 14.02 -29.12 20.10
C TRP A 924 12.83 -29.35 19.17
N THR A 925 12.48 -30.63 19.01
CA THR A 925 11.29 -31.04 18.25
C THR A 925 10.05 -30.50 18.95
N GLY A 926 9.13 -29.91 18.17
CA GLY A 926 7.86 -29.40 18.71
C GLY A 926 7.93 -28.04 19.43
N SER A 927 9.13 -27.47 19.66
CA SER A 927 9.30 -26.20 20.40
C SER A 927 8.47 -25.06 19.84
N ARG A 928 8.48 -24.85 18.52
CA ARG A 928 7.79 -23.71 17.90
C ARG A 928 6.27 -23.79 18.08
N GLU A 929 5.68 -24.96 17.88
CA GLU A 929 4.23 -25.15 18.02
C GLU A 929 3.79 -25.06 19.50
N MET A 930 4.60 -25.59 20.42
CA MET A 930 4.37 -25.45 21.86
C MET A 930 4.38 -23.98 22.27
N MET A 931 5.45 -23.25 21.93
CA MET A 931 5.60 -21.86 22.35
C MET A 931 4.58 -20.94 21.68
N LYS A 932 4.22 -21.20 20.42
CA LYS A 932 3.14 -20.48 19.73
C LYS A 932 1.81 -20.62 20.47
N THR A 933 1.50 -21.82 20.95
CA THR A 933 0.28 -22.08 21.73
C THR A 933 0.33 -21.38 23.07
N MET A 934 1.44 -21.52 23.82
CA MET A 934 1.61 -20.89 25.14
C MET A 934 1.60 -19.37 25.11
N ARG A 935 2.13 -18.76 24.05
CA ARG A 935 2.10 -17.31 23.85
C ARG A 935 0.69 -16.78 23.58
N ALA A 936 -0.25 -17.60 23.11
CA ALA A 936 -1.62 -17.19 22.79
C ALA A 936 -1.72 -15.91 21.93
N GLY A 937 -0.79 -15.75 20.97
CA GLY A 937 -0.72 -14.58 20.09
C GLY A 937 0.14 -13.42 20.59
N ALA A 938 0.72 -13.53 21.80
CA ALA A 938 1.66 -12.55 22.34
C ALA A 938 2.89 -12.36 21.43
N GLN A 939 3.19 -11.10 21.14
CA GLN A 939 4.33 -10.68 20.33
C GLN A 939 5.56 -10.43 21.22
N GLY A 940 6.72 -10.21 20.60
CA GLY A 940 7.97 -9.89 21.31
C GLY A 940 9.03 -10.98 21.20
N GLY A 941 10.29 -10.60 21.46
CA GLY A 941 11.47 -11.43 21.28
C GLY A 941 11.61 -12.57 22.30
N ILE A 942 12.77 -13.23 22.27
CA ILE A 942 13.20 -14.19 23.30
C ILE A 942 14.28 -13.55 24.21
N PRO A 943 14.37 -13.92 25.50
CA PRO A 943 13.62 -14.98 26.16
C PRO A 943 12.17 -14.55 26.38
N TRP A 944 11.24 -15.43 26.06
CA TRP A 944 9.88 -15.32 26.56
C TRP A 944 9.69 -16.44 27.55
N TRP A 945 8.97 -16.17 28.63
CA TRP A 945 8.84 -17.16 29.69
C TRP A 945 7.55 -16.98 30.47
N ALA A 946 7.13 -18.07 31.08
CA ALA A 946 5.92 -18.11 31.87
C ALA A 946 6.12 -18.99 33.10
N ILE A 947 5.27 -18.78 34.10
CA ILE A 947 5.16 -19.66 35.26
C ILE A 947 3.87 -20.45 35.12
N LEU A 948 4.00 -21.77 35.09
CA LEU A 948 2.90 -22.71 35.00
C LEU A 948 2.58 -23.32 36.36
N ASP A 949 1.32 -23.70 36.56
CA ASP A 949 0.95 -24.62 37.61
C ASP A 949 1.38 -26.07 37.31
N GLN A 950 1.13 -26.95 38.28
CA GLN A 950 1.49 -28.37 38.18
C GLN A 950 0.67 -29.14 37.13
N ASP A 951 -0.40 -28.55 36.61
CA ASP A 951 -1.26 -29.11 35.56
C ASP A 951 -0.97 -28.48 34.18
N GLY A 952 -0.02 -27.54 34.10
CA GLY A 952 0.43 -26.91 32.86
C GLY A 952 -0.34 -25.66 32.48
N LYS A 953 -1.20 -25.13 33.36
CA LYS A 953 -1.90 -23.87 33.13
C LYS A 953 -0.94 -22.70 33.39
N VAL A 954 -0.90 -21.75 32.46
CA VAL A 954 -0.16 -20.50 32.59
C VAL A 954 -0.77 -19.65 33.71
N LEU A 955 0.01 -19.32 34.73
CA LEU A 955 -0.39 -18.44 35.84
C LEU A 955 -0.02 -16.98 35.56
N VAL A 956 1.19 -16.76 35.07
CA VAL A 956 1.71 -15.44 34.72
C VAL A 956 2.76 -15.58 33.62
N THR A 957 2.91 -14.54 32.80
CA THR A 957 3.88 -14.50 31.69
C THR A 957 4.84 -13.33 31.86
N SER A 958 5.94 -13.36 31.11
CA SER A 958 6.87 -12.25 30.99
C SER A 958 6.32 -11.08 30.17
N ASN A 959 5.04 -11.07 29.80
CA ASN A 959 4.41 -9.89 29.21
C ASN A 959 3.90 -8.96 30.32
N ASP A 960 4.28 -7.69 30.25
CA ASP A 960 3.78 -6.63 31.14
C ASP A 960 2.30 -6.29 30.90
N GLU A 961 1.80 -5.27 31.60
CA GLU A 961 0.41 -4.81 31.49
C GLU A 961 0.05 -4.28 30.09
N GLU A 962 1.04 -3.86 29.30
CA GLU A 962 0.86 -3.43 27.91
C GLU A 962 0.91 -4.62 26.93
N GLY A 963 1.15 -5.83 27.43
CA GLY A 963 1.31 -7.04 26.64
C GLY A 963 2.69 -7.19 26.00
N THR A 964 3.67 -6.41 26.45
CA THR A 964 5.05 -6.41 25.92
C THR A 964 5.92 -7.37 26.71
N ASN A 965 6.64 -8.26 26.02
CA ASN A 965 7.57 -9.17 26.66
C ASN A 965 8.76 -8.39 27.27
N ILE A 966 8.94 -8.48 28.59
CA ILE A 966 10.04 -7.86 29.34
C ILE A 966 11.40 -8.52 29.08
N GLY A 967 11.44 -9.73 28.50
CA GLY A 967 12.69 -10.42 28.19
C GLY A 967 13.47 -10.82 29.45
N PHE A 968 14.75 -10.42 29.50
CA PHE A 968 15.53 -10.45 30.74
C PHE A 968 15.20 -9.19 31.55
N PRO A 969 14.80 -9.31 32.82
CA PRO A 969 14.43 -8.15 33.66
C PRO A 969 15.68 -7.34 34.06
N GLY A 970 16.21 -6.54 33.13
CA GLY A 970 17.39 -5.69 33.35
C GLY A 970 17.07 -4.21 33.55
N GLU A 971 15.82 -3.79 33.36
CA GLU A 971 15.36 -2.43 33.59
C GLU A 971 14.38 -2.38 34.76
N GLN A 972 14.16 -1.19 35.34
CA GLN A 972 13.32 -1.00 36.52
C GLN A 972 11.89 -1.55 36.36
N SER A 973 11.23 -1.28 35.24
CA SER A 973 9.90 -1.84 34.94
C SER A 973 9.92 -3.37 34.82
N GLY A 974 11.00 -3.94 34.28
CA GLY A 974 11.23 -5.39 34.25
C GLY A 974 11.42 -5.99 35.64
N HIS A 975 12.11 -5.29 36.54
CA HIS A 975 12.27 -5.70 37.95
C HIS A 975 10.90 -5.75 38.66
N GLU A 976 10.09 -4.72 38.47
CA GLU A 976 8.75 -4.60 39.05
C GLU A 976 7.81 -5.69 38.53
N HIS A 977 7.83 -5.95 37.22
CA HIS A 977 7.04 -7.03 36.64
C HIS A 977 7.51 -8.41 37.14
N PHE A 978 8.82 -8.65 37.20
CA PHE A 978 9.35 -9.91 37.72
C PHE A 978 8.97 -10.14 39.19
N ARG A 979 9.02 -9.09 40.02
CA ARG A 979 8.52 -9.14 41.40
C ARG A 979 7.05 -9.55 41.43
N SER A 980 6.21 -8.90 40.63
CA SER A 980 4.77 -9.23 40.53
C SER A 980 4.54 -10.68 40.12
N MET A 981 5.35 -11.21 39.19
CA MET A 981 5.28 -12.62 38.80
C MET A 981 5.52 -13.54 39.99
N LEU A 982 6.59 -13.31 40.76
CA LEU A 982 6.94 -14.13 41.92
C LEU A 982 5.89 -14.02 43.05
N GLU A 983 5.42 -12.81 43.36
CA GLU A 983 4.40 -12.57 44.39
C GLU A 983 3.08 -13.27 44.06
N LYS A 984 2.72 -13.37 42.78
CA LYS A 984 1.50 -14.06 42.33
C LYS A 984 1.62 -15.59 42.36
N THR A 985 2.84 -16.14 42.33
CA THR A 985 3.03 -17.58 42.07
C THR A 985 3.84 -18.35 43.11
N ALA A 986 4.48 -17.66 44.07
CA ALA A 986 5.26 -18.29 45.14
C ALA A 986 4.39 -19.23 46.00
N ILE A 987 5.00 -20.32 46.45
CA ILE A 987 4.41 -21.31 47.37
C ILE A 987 5.10 -21.21 48.75
N ARG A 988 6.44 -21.16 48.78
CA ARG A 988 7.29 -21.18 49.98
C ARG A 988 8.20 -19.95 50.08
N LEU A 989 8.44 -19.22 49.00
CA LEU A 989 9.26 -18.00 49.03
C LEU A 989 8.57 -16.89 49.83
N THR A 990 9.31 -16.26 50.74
CA THR A 990 8.85 -15.11 51.52
C THR A 990 9.01 -13.79 50.74
N PRO A 991 8.36 -12.69 51.14
CA PRO A 991 8.60 -11.38 50.56
C PRO A 991 10.08 -10.95 50.60
N MET A 992 10.83 -11.39 51.62
CA MET A 992 12.27 -11.12 51.73
C MET A 992 13.08 -11.92 50.69
N ASP A 993 12.72 -13.18 50.45
CA ASP A 993 13.34 -14.01 49.41
C ASP A 993 13.07 -13.42 48.02
N ILE A 994 11.84 -12.99 47.75
CA ILE A 994 11.45 -12.30 46.51
C ILE A 994 12.25 -11.01 46.36
N ASN A 995 12.37 -10.21 47.42
CA ASN A 995 13.18 -9.00 47.38
C ASN A 995 14.65 -9.31 47.05
N THR A 996 15.21 -10.37 47.62
CA THR A 996 16.59 -10.80 47.38
C THR A 996 16.79 -11.20 45.91
N LEU A 997 15.86 -11.96 45.33
CA LEU A 997 15.86 -12.32 43.90
C LEU A 997 15.77 -11.10 42.96
N VAL A 998 15.00 -10.09 43.34
CA VAL A 998 14.84 -8.86 42.54
C VAL A 998 16.06 -7.95 42.67
N GLU A 999 16.62 -7.80 43.87
CA GLU A 999 17.83 -6.99 44.09
C GLU A 999 19.08 -7.61 43.44
N SER A 1000 19.17 -8.95 43.34
CA SER A 1000 20.31 -9.60 42.68
C SER A 1000 20.34 -9.39 41.16
N LEU A 1001 19.25 -8.92 40.55
CA LEU A 1001 19.24 -8.44 39.16
C LEU A 1001 20.00 -7.12 38.99
N LYS A 1002 19.97 -6.23 39.99
CA LYS A 1002 20.69 -4.94 39.98
C LYS A 1002 22.20 -5.10 40.12
N GLN A 1003 22.66 -6.22 40.69
CA GLN A 1003 24.08 -6.50 40.90
C GLN A 1003 24.79 -7.11 39.68
N ASN A 1004 24.09 -7.29 38.56
CA ASN A 1004 24.63 -7.85 37.32
C ASN A 1004 24.80 -6.79 36.20
N GLU A 1005 24.88 -5.50 36.55
CA GLU A 1005 25.29 -4.43 35.62
C GLU A 1005 26.77 -4.48 35.27
#